data_AF-A0A5C6YCW5-F1
#
_entry.id   AF-A0A5C6YCW5-F1
#
_cell.length_a   1.000
_cell.length_b   1.000
_cell.length_c   1.000
_cell.angle_alpha   90.00
_cell.angle_beta   90.00
_cell.angle_gamma   90.00
#
_symmetry.space_group_name_H-M   'P 1'
#
loop_
_entity.id
_entity.type
_entity.pdbx_description
1 polymer ?
#
loop_
_entity_poly.entity_id
_entity_poly.type
_entity_poly.pdbx_seq_one_letter_code
_entity_poly.pdbx_strand_id
1 'polypeptide(L)'
;MGKKVFRIHNQGALTNDWFASTPINATLIDSIITDGGDGKKLPTSIPSPFARIDLVRTAFNIIGNSGQLDGVETHGLATASDNHKLISDALDIGQILFNYDRYKEDLELVAWDKVTSLNTLLNGNDQQKHLGNTLDLFLKQDSQQYNFNDCDKIYILKYKFKIIGGTSPRTLFFAAPNAKEIDIKFGNDIMLDEGLHPLYKRDKEYVKYLYALSKTNNFNAKFPEFNSYLIKSFQEIYKIDQTFYNELMNINTDHYLNSLPNVVFNGKAGQPIEVIRGLSLKQYVLDPIKIQENSDLTIVTTKTNKGFKPLVLPVDPLNSRCRYTLDSWNPATTVPVEDSRPLSKRTLPEQGDLYPYLTMNDFLSSTIIKLPYEIDKEKFFTVGENKYLLPLTKRFFDYFSVDDILNKNMIELNARAGDSVEIKLNIPIKKGFIQYSKIYYPKTSNDPKKGSVVEKSFALSIYPFVFSEEVDIMYALGLADVMPENGNSLDLTVFNSKENNENIPVNQKQRSKTPYITTQTIVKDRFDTISIKYGNYENYLIPTWPNYKGNGGDDYEFSIDFGTTNSHIEYKIDGQGSEKAFDISKEDTQIVFLIPEDTSIRTQEIRSVFDAGTHLEQEVISKYFGDNELRNAPFRTCLVQNKDINYNQPTFIFADANAGFDYEKVVIRTYLKAFTDLKWANNNADDKHRLKLYIEELLILCKNKVLKNNGNINNTKVTWFYPVSMTSNHLNRLRTIWKNSFKEVFGKNIKDENLLDFPESVAPFYYFKAKEGIPTMAKPSVSIDIGGGTTDIMIYADGEPKLISSFRFAGNAIFGDGFNGNINGNGFVNKYYTKFKEVLSQNELKVELEILEKLFHENQTSQDLINFLFSLHDNKNIKDKQLKNLNFSEELAGDSDFKIIFLLFYSAIIYHIAELMNTKGFDAPRNIVFSGTGSKTLQILDRDTKNHESLKKLFEAIFNNVYEETDAKITIKATNNPKEVTCKGGFYMGANLNNLNHTELVEVNVGSRNKIVQNLSNISEDTIKYKDLTKPYLESVVQNVEDFYKLFNKLMIDLNFKNAFDISNKSSKIFNSIKSEDLLDYEMQGIESQKSDTVDEDPLGETLFFFPLIGKLNELANEISNE
;
A
#
# COMPACT_ATOMS: atom_id res chain seq x y z
N MET A 1 11.99 76.33 66.19
CA MET A 1 11.50 75.03 66.72
C MET A 1 10.09 75.24 67.27
N GLY A 2 9.10 74.53 66.73
CA GLY A 2 7.77 74.37 67.31
C GLY A 2 7.28 72.98 66.90
N LYS A 3 7.22 72.04 67.87
CA LYS A 3 6.83 70.65 67.64
C LYS A 3 5.35 70.59 67.26
N LYS A 4 5.03 70.14 66.04
CA LYS A 4 3.66 69.72 65.70
C LYS A 4 3.40 68.36 66.34
N VAL A 5 2.39 68.30 67.22
CA VAL A 5 1.87 67.06 67.80
C VAL A 5 0.74 66.54 66.89
N PHE A 6 0.69 65.23 66.63
CA PHE A 6 -0.33 64.56 65.82
C PHE A 6 -1.70 64.62 66.54
N ARG A 7 -2.80 65.02 65.86
CA ARG A 7 -4.15 65.21 66.46
C ARG A 7 -5.26 64.76 65.49
N ILE A 8 -6.34 64.14 65.99
CA ILE A 8 -7.41 63.47 65.20
C ILE A 8 -8.73 64.31 65.13
N HIS A 9 -8.76 65.57 65.60
CA HIS A 9 -10.01 66.36 65.73
C HIS A 9 -10.03 67.65 64.88
N ASN A 10 -11.14 67.94 64.19
CA ASN A 10 -11.34 69.13 63.35
C ASN A 10 -11.48 70.47 64.10
N GLN A 11 -11.59 70.49 65.44
CA GLN A 11 -11.70 71.72 66.26
C GLN A 11 -10.35 72.22 66.82
N GLY A 12 -9.23 71.67 66.36
CA GLY A 12 -7.89 71.87 66.97
C GLY A 12 -7.28 73.27 66.88
N ALA A 13 -7.93 74.25 66.25
CA ALA A 13 -7.40 75.60 66.11
C ALA A 13 -7.47 76.46 67.40
N LEU A 14 -8.15 76.00 68.46
CA LEU A 14 -8.48 76.82 69.64
C LEU A 14 -7.77 76.44 70.95
N THR A 15 -6.87 75.46 70.97
CA THR A 15 -6.20 75.01 72.23
C THR A 15 -4.69 74.76 72.08
N ASN A 16 -3.91 75.51 72.87
CA ASN A 16 -2.44 75.54 72.86
C ASN A 16 -1.81 74.83 74.08
N ASP A 17 -2.18 73.57 74.38
CA ASP A 17 -1.36 72.70 75.27
C ASP A 17 -1.79 71.21 75.23
N TRP A 18 -1.20 70.37 76.09
CA TRP A 18 -1.65 68.99 76.40
C TRP A 18 -3.08 68.96 76.93
N PHE A 19 -3.86 67.96 76.51
CA PHE A 19 -5.22 67.72 76.99
C PHE A 19 -5.46 66.22 77.18
N ALA A 20 -6.43 65.86 78.02
CA ALA A 20 -6.85 64.47 78.20
C ALA A 20 -7.65 64.01 76.97
N SER A 21 -7.16 63.03 76.21
CA SER A 21 -7.90 62.46 75.09
C SER A 21 -8.82 61.33 75.55
N THR A 22 -10.00 61.25 74.98
CA THR A 22 -10.84 60.05 75.07
C THR A 22 -10.32 58.94 74.13
N PRO A 23 -10.57 57.66 74.44
CA PRO A 23 -10.31 56.57 73.51
C PRO A 23 -10.95 56.85 72.15
N ILE A 24 -10.25 56.52 71.07
CA ILE A 24 -10.80 56.59 69.71
C ILE A 24 -12.01 55.65 69.64
N ASN A 25 -13.20 56.17 69.38
CA ASN A 25 -14.43 55.40 69.23
C ASN A 25 -14.91 55.40 67.78
N ALA A 26 -15.84 54.51 67.43
CA ALA A 26 -16.31 54.33 66.05
C ALA A 26 -16.79 55.65 65.41
N THR A 27 -17.51 56.47 66.16
CA THR A 27 -18.02 57.77 65.69
C THR A 27 -16.90 58.76 65.34
N LEU A 28 -15.78 58.72 66.06
CA LEU A 28 -14.61 59.55 65.77
C LEU A 28 -13.86 59.03 64.53
N ILE A 29 -13.75 57.71 64.37
CA ILE A 29 -13.16 57.08 63.17
C ILE A 29 -13.97 57.44 61.93
N ASP A 30 -15.30 57.33 62.01
CA ASP A 30 -16.23 57.66 60.91
C ASP A 30 -16.18 59.15 60.51
N SER A 31 -15.69 60.03 61.40
CA SER A 31 -15.55 61.47 61.13
C SER A 31 -14.24 61.85 60.41
N ILE A 32 -13.33 60.89 60.22
CA ILE A 32 -12.06 61.12 59.50
C ILE A 32 -12.34 61.16 58.00
N ILE A 33 -12.21 62.34 57.41
CA ILE A 33 -12.26 62.51 55.95
C ILE A 33 -10.95 61.98 55.38
N THR A 34 -10.98 60.81 54.76
CA THR A 34 -9.87 60.31 53.94
C THR A 34 -9.95 60.97 52.57
N ASP A 35 -8.88 61.66 52.15
CA ASP A 35 -8.75 62.12 50.76
C ASP A 35 -8.95 60.91 49.84
N GLY A 36 -10.08 60.87 49.13
CA GLY A 36 -10.44 59.75 48.28
C GLY A 36 -9.38 59.55 47.20
N GLY A 37 -8.71 58.40 47.22
CA GLY A 37 -7.93 57.96 46.07
C GLY A 37 -8.82 57.86 44.83
N ASP A 38 -8.21 58.02 43.66
CA ASP A 38 -8.88 57.96 42.36
C ASP A 38 -9.24 56.52 41.93
N GLY A 39 -9.13 55.55 42.84
CA GLY A 39 -9.34 54.14 42.57
C GLY A 39 -8.19 53.47 41.82
N LYS A 40 -7.14 54.20 41.44
CA LYS A 40 -6.04 53.70 40.59
C LYS A 40 -4.79 53.29 41.37
N LYS A 41 -4.61 53.80 42.59
CA LYS A 41 -3.44 53.48 43.44
C LYS A 41 -3.82 53.32 44.90
N LEU A 42 -3.96 52.07 45.33
CA LEU A 42 -4.17 51.73 46.73
C LEU A 42 -2.90 52.06 47.56
N PRO A 43 -3.04 52.56 48.81
CA PRO A 43 -1.90 52.81 49.68
C PRO A 43 -1.13 51.50 49.96
N THR A 44 0.16 51.47 49.57
CA THR A 44 1.01 50.27 49.55
C THR A 44 1.70 49.96 50.89
N SER A 45 1.47 50.77 51.94
CA SER A 45 2.20 50.70 53.21
C SER A 45 1.61 49.74 54.25
N ILE A 46 0.69 48.83 53.85
CA ILE A 46 -0.01 47.90 54.75
C ILE A 46 0.43 46.46 54.42
N PRO A 47 1.42 45.90 55.15
CA PRO A 47 2.14 44.70 54.70
C PRO A 47 1.52 43.36 55.11
N SER A 48 0.50 43.30 55.98
CA SER A 48 -0.04 42.03 56.50
C SER A 48 -1.35 41.60 55.80
N PRO A 49 -1.57 40.30 55.56
CA PRO A 49 -2.84 39.78 55.04
C PRO A 49 -4.06 40.15 55.89
N PHE A 50 -3.90 40.22 57.21
CA PHE A 50 -4.98 40.57 58.14
C PHE A 50 -5.48 42.01 57.96
N ALA A 51 -4.55 42.95 57.79
CA ALA A 51 -4.91 44.34 57.52
C ALA A 51 -5.54 44.49 56.13
N ARG A 52 -5.14 43.68 55.15
CA ARG A 52 -5.78 43.64 53.83
C ARG A 52 -7.22 43.11 53.91
N ILE A 53 -7.47 42.06 54.70
CA ILE A 53 -8.81 41.53 54.97
C ILE A 53 -9.70 42.61 55.60
N ASP A 54 -9.18 43.38 56.56
CA ASP A 54 -9.93 44.45 57.21
C ASP A 54 -10.28 45.61 56.25
N LEU A 55 -9.35 46.02 55.38
CA LEU A 55 -9.62 47.02 54.36
C LEU A 55 -10.74 46.59 53.41
N VAL A 56 -10.69 45.35 52.92
CA VAL A 56 -11.72 44.81 52.03
C VAL A 56 -13.07 44.70 52.76
N ARG A 57 -13.07 44.29 54.04
CA ARG A 57 -14.28 44.26 54.88
C ARG A 57 -14.89 45.65 55.00
N THR A 58 -14.07 46.66 55.27
CA THR A 58 -14.48 48.05 55.42
C THR A 58 -15.05 48.59 54.11
N ALA A 59 -14.42 48.28 52.98
CA ALA A 59 -14.93 48.63 51.65
C ALA A 59 -16.31 48.02 51.40
N PHE A 60 -16.51 46.73 51.66
CA PHE A 60 -17.82 46.07 51.55
C PHE A 60 -18.86 46.69 52.48
N ASN A 61 -18.49 47.08 53.71
CA ASN A 61 -19.41 47.75 54.63
C ASN A 61 -19.87 49.11 54.08
N ILE A 62 -18.93 49.94 53.62
CA ILE A 62 -19.21 51.29 53.10
C ILE A 62 -20.12 51.21 51.87
N ILE A 63 -19.74 50.40 50.87
CA ILE A 63 -20.49 50.29 49.61
C ILE A 63 -21.81 49.52 49.79
N GLY A 64 -21.83 48.48 50.63
CA GLY A 64 -23.06 47.75 50.96
C GLY A 64 -24.10 48.63 51.64
N ASN A 65 -23.68 49.55 52.51
CA ASN A 65 -24.58 50.50 53.16
C ASN A 65 -25.02 51.63 52.23
N SER A 66 -24.12 52.19 51.41
CA SER A 66 -24.45 53.28 50.48
C SER A 66 -25.29 52.81 49.29
N GLY A 67 -25.09 51.57 48.81
CA GLY A 67 -25.70 51.03 47.60
C GLY A 67 -25.14 51.60 46.29
N GLN A 68 -24.06 52.37 46.34
CA GLN A 68 -23.41 52.98 45.17
C GLN A 68 -22.43 51.98 44.54
N LEU A 69 -22.91 51.04 43.73
CA LEU A 69 -22.08 49.94 43.21
C LEU A 69 -21.10 50.36 42.10
N ASP A 70 -21.40 51.42 41.35
CA ASP A 70 -20.64 51.86 40.16
C ASP A 70 -19.78 53.12 40.40
N GLY A 71 -19.70 53.62 41.62
CA GLY A 71 -19.12 54.93 41.92
C GLY A 71 -20.12 56.08 41.83
N VAL A 72 -19.63 57.31 42.06
CA VAL A 72 -20.44 58.54 42.01
C VAL A 72 -19.96 59.41 40.87
N GLU A 73 -20.89 59.94 40.09
CA GLU A 73 -20.61 60.95 39.08
C GLU A 73 -20.60 62.32 39.74
N THR A 74 -19.43 62.94 39.82
CA THR A 74 -19.26 64.31 40.35
C THR A 74 -18.69 65.18 39.24
N HIS A 75 -19.44 66.19 38.80
CA HIS A 75 -19.05 67.14 37.73
C HIS A 75 -18.72 66.51 36.36
N GLY A 76 -19.46 65.49 35.95
CA GLY A 76 -19.31 64.87 34.62
C GLY A 76 -18.08 63.97 34.48
N LEU A 77 -17.43 63.62 35.59
CA LEU A 77 -16.39 62.59 35.68
C LEU A 77 -16.89 61.48 36.62
N ALA A 78 -16.88 60.25 36.13
CA ALA A 78 -17.07 59.07 36.97
C ALA A 78 -15.87 58.95 37.91
N THR A 79 -16.11 59.14 39.21
CA THR A 79 -15.08 58.95 40.25
C THR A 79 -15.46 57.74 41.08
N ALA A 80 -14.73 56.65 40.86
CA ALA A 80 -14.79 55.47 41.71
C ALA A 80 -13.72 55.61 42.81
N SER A 81 -14.08 55.26 44.04
CA SER A 81 -13.16 55.32 45.18
C SER A 81 -12.30 54.06 45.29
N ASP A 82 -11.23 54.14 46.07
CA ASP A 82 -10.39 52.98 46.46
C ASP A 82 -11.21 51.78 47.00
N ASN A 83 -12.36 52.03 47.61
CA ASN A 83 -13.28 50.97 48.07
C ASN A 83 -13.85 50.15 46.89
N HIS A 84 -14.16 50.78 45.75
CA HIS A 84 -14.65 50.08 44.57
C HIS A 84 -13.56 49.20 43.97
N LYS A 85 -12.31 49.69 43.94
CA LYS A 85 -11.14 48.91 43.50
C LYS A 85 -10.91 47.70 44.41
N LEU A 86 -10.92 47.89 45.73
CA LEU A 86 -10.79 46.79 46.70
C LEU A 86 -11.86 45.72 46.53
N ILE A 87 -13.11 46.11 46.26
CA ILE A 87 -14.21 45.18 46.01
C ILE A 87 -14.02 44.46 44.67
N SER A 88 -13.73 45.19 43.59
CA SER A 88 -13.51 44.62 42.26
C SER A 88 -12.39 43.58 42.29
N ASP A 89 -11.24 43.94 42.84
CA ASP A 89 -10.09 43.03 42.92
C ASP A 89 -10.38 41.80 43.79
N ALA A 90 -11.15 41.95 44.88
CA ALA A 90 -11.56 40.81 45.70
C ALA A 90 -12.51 39.87 44.93
N LEU A 91 -13.43 40.42 44.14
CA LEU A 91 -14.33 39.65 43.29
C LEU A 91 -13.58 38.97 42.14
N ASP A 92 -12.53 39.60 41.58
CA ASP A 92 -11.65 38.99 40.58
C ASP A 92 -10.99 37.72 41.13
N ILE A 93 -10.40 37.80 42.32
CA ILE A 93 -9.81 36.62 42.97
C ILE A 93 -10.85 35.52 43.18
N GLY A 94 -12.06 35.87 43.58
CA GLY A 94 -13.14 34.90 43.72
C GLY A 94 -13.58 34.29 42.39
N GLN A 95 -13.62 35.07 41.31
CA GLN A 95 -14.00 34.60 39.98
C GLN A 95 -12.92 33.72 39.35
N ILE A 96 -11.64 34.04 39.59
CA ILE A 96 -10.50 33.19 39.21
C ILE A 96 -10.59 31.84 39.95
N LEU A 97 -10.86 31.84 41.26
CA LEU A 97 -11.03 30.61 42.04
C LEU A 97 -12.27 29.82 41.61
N PHE A 98 -13.36 30.50 41.24
CA PHE A 98 -14.55 29.85 40.67
C PHE A 98 -14.28 29.20 39.31
N ASN A 99 -13.31 29.71 38.55
CA ASN A 99 -12.89 29.16 37.26
C ASN A 99 -11.51 28.48 37.34
N TYR A 100 -11.11 27.99 38.52
CA TYR A 100 -9.74 27.53 38.77
C TYR A 100 -9.28 26.45 37.78
N ASP A 101 -10.14 25.48 37.45
CA ASP A 101 -9.80 24.39 36.52
C ASP A 101 -9.35 24.88 35.13
N ARG A 102 -9.91 26.00 34.62
CA ARG A 102 -9.58 26.58 33.31
C ARG A 102 -8.15 27.09 33.21
N TYR A 103 -7.57 27.52 34.33
CA TYR A 103 -6.24 28.16 34.38
C TYR A 103 -5.27 27.46 35.34
N LYS A 104 -5.57 26.24 35.76
CA LYS A 104 -4.79 25.50 36.77
C LYS A 104 -3.30 25.32 36.46
N GLU A 105 -2.90 25.39 35.19
CA GLU A 105 -1.48 25.29 34.79
C GLU A 105 -0.71 26.59 35.06
N ASP A 106 -1.39 27.74 35.04
CA ASP A 106 -0.82 29.06 35.36
C ASP A 106 -1.06 29.47 36.83
N LEU A 107 -1.94 28.75 37.54
CA LEU A 107 -2.33 29.03 38.92
C LEU A 107 -1.67 28.07 39.90
N GLU A 108 -1.19 28.61 41.02
CA GLU A 108 -0.64 27.83 42.13
C GLU A 108 -1.28 28.31 43.44
N LEU A 109 -1.68 27.36 44.29
CA LEU A 109 -2.19 27.63 45.62
C LEU A 109 -1.13 27.31 46.66
N VAL A 110 -0.95 28.20 47.64
CA VAL A 110 -0.11 27.98 48.81
C VAL A 110 -0.95 28.13 50.07
N ALA A 111 -0.97 27.10 50.93
CA ALA A 111 -1.71 27.15 52.18
C ALA A 111 -0.84 27.70 53.32
N TRP A 112 -1.34 28.72 54.01
CA TRP A 112 -0.86 29.12 55.33
C TRP A 112 -1.73 28.46 56.39
N ASP A 113 -1.17 27.50 57.13
CA ASP A 113 -1.85 26.77 58.20
C ASP A 113 -1.71 27.52 59.52
N LYS A 114 -2.84 27.93 60.12
CA LYS A 114 -2.86 28.78 61.31
C LYS A 114 -2.12 28.12 62.48
N VAL A 115 -2.44 26.86 62.77
CA VAL A 115 -1.92 26.14 63.95
C VAL A 115 -0.45 25.84 63.77
N THR A 116 -0.08 25.27 62.63
CA THR A 116 1.30 24.86 62.34
C THR A 116 2.21 26.08 62.31
N SER A 117 1.83 27.14 61.57
CA SER A 117 2.63 28.35 61.43
C SER A 117 2.82 29.08 62.76
N LEU A 118 1.76 29.14 63.58
CA LEU A 118 1.84 29.75 64.90
C LEU A 118 2.77 28.96 65.82
N ASN A 119 2.64 27.64 65.85
CA ASN A 119 3.53 26.77 66.62
C ASN A 119 4.99 26.87 66.17
N THR A 120 5.26 27.00 64.87
CA THR A 120 6.62 27.23 64.36
C THR A 120 7.20 28.54 64.88
N LEU A 121 6.42 29.64 64.89
CA LEU A 121 6.86 30.94 65.40
C LEU A 121 7.11 30.90 66.92
N LEU A 122 6.19 30.29 67.68
CA LEU A 122 6.30 30.16 69.14
C LEU A 122 7.46 29.27 69.60
N ASN A 123 7.97 28.40 68.73
CA ASN A 123 9.15 27.56 69.00
C ASN A 123 10.42 28.08 68.32
N GLY A 124 10.36 29.24 67.67
CA GLY A 124 11.49 29.85 66.97
C GLY A 124 12.48 30.58 67.90
N ASN A 125 13.33 31.43 67.30
CA ASN A 125 14.18 32.35 68.05
C ASN A 125 13.35 33.44 68.77
N ASP A 126 13.97 34.25 69.62
CA ASP A 126 13.23 35.23 70.45
C ASP A 126 12.41 36.25 69.63
N GLN A 127 12.91 36.64 68.45
CA GLN A 127 12.18 37.54 67.55
C GLN A 127 10.96 36.86 66.92
N GLN A 128 11.12 35.60 66.49
CA GLN A 128 10.04 34.77 65.96
C GLN A 128 8.98 34.47 67.03
N LYS A 129 9.41 34.21 68.27
CA LYS A 129 8.51 34.02 69.41
C LYS A 129 7.71 35.27 69.73
N HIS A 130 8.33 36.45 69.68
CA HIS A 130 7.63 37.71 69.88
C HIS A 130 6.54 37.93 68.81
N LEU A 131 6.85 37.66 67.54
CA LEU A 131 5.87 37.67 66.46
C LEU A 131 4.77 36.62 66.66
N GLY A 132 5.13 35.40 67.07
CA GLY A 132 4.18 34.32 67.38
C GLY A 132 3.22 34.69 68.50
N ASN A 133 3.72 35.22 69.61
CA ASN A 133 2.89 35.68 70.74
C ASN A 133 1.95 36.82 70.33
N THR A 134 2.44 37.76 69.53
CA THR A 134 1.64 38.87 69.01
C THR A 134 0.52 38.35 68.11
N LEU A 135 0.84 37.41 67.21
CA LEU A 135 -0.13 36.80 66.32
C LEU A 135 -1.18 35.97 67.08
N ASP A 136 -0.77 35.17 68.08
CA ASP A 136 -1.68 34.42 68.95
C ASP A 136 -2.67 35.35 69.68
N LEU A 137 -2.18 36.48 70.19
CA LEU A 137 -3.01 37.49 70.86
C LEU A 137 -4.10 38.01 69.92
N PHE A 138 -3.76 38.47 68.71
CA PHE A 138 -4.73 39.00 67.76
C PHE A 138 -5.70 37.93 67.25
N LEU A 139 -5.21 36.72 66.97
CA LEU A 139 -6.05 35.59 66.56
C LEU A 139 -7.12 35.24 67.62
N LYS A 140 -6.80 35.41 68.91
CA LYS A 140 -7.71 35.18 70.03
C LYS A 140 -8.65 36.38 70.26
N GLN A 141 -8.12 37.59 70.33
CA GLN A 141 -8.87 38.82 70.58
C GLN A 141 -9.94 39.05 69.51
N ASP A 142 -9.58 38.91 68.24
CA ASP A 142 -10.47 39.19 67.12
C ASP A 142 -11.13 37.93 66.55
N SER A 143 -11.11 36.84 67.32
CA SER A 143 -11.51 35.50 66.88
C SER A 143 -12.92 35.44 66.29
N GLN A 144 -13.90 36.08 66.93
CA GLN A 144 -15.27 36.16 66.43
C GLN A 144 -15.43 37.19 65.30
N GLN A 145 -14.73 38.33 65.39
CA GLN A 145 -14.89 39.43 64.45
C GLN A 145 -14.43 39.08 63.02
N TYR A 146 -13.38 38.25 62.89
CA TYR A 146 -12.87 37.80 61.59
C TYR A 146 -13.01 36.30 61.35
N ASN A 147 -13.80 35.61 62.17
CA ASN A 147 -13.99 34.15 62.11
C ASN A 147 -12.69 33.33 62.26
N PHE A 148 -11.67 33.82 62.98
CA PHE A 148 -10.42 33.07 63.18
C PHE A 148 -10.61 31.80 64.02
N ASN A 149 -11.68 31.71 64.81
CA ASN A 149 -12.05 30.49 65.53
C ASN A 149 -12.46 29.34 64.58
N ASP A 150 -13.03 29.69 63.42
CA ASP A 150 -13.53 28.74 62.41
C ASP A 150 -12.63 28.67 61.16
N CYS A 151 -11.54 29.42 61.12
CA CYS A 151 -10.56 29.43 60.02
C CYS A 151 -9.34 28.58 60.38
N ASP A 152 -9.08 27.50 59.65
CA ASP A 152 -7.89 26.68 59.85
C ASP A 152 -6.71 27.09 58.95
N LYS A 153 -7.00 27.47 57.69
CA LYS A 153 -6.00 27.80 56.67
C LYS A 153 -6.40 29.05 55.88
N ILE A 154 -5.41 29.82 55.44
CA ILE A 154 -5.55 30.86 54.41
C ILE A 154 -4.84 30.37 53.16
N TYR A 155 -5.53 30.34 52.02
CA TYR A 155 -4.96 29.92 50.75
C TYR A 155 -4.57 31.14 49.94
N ILE A 156 -3.28 31.23 49.63
CA ILE A 156 -2.67 32.29 48.81
C ILE A 156 -2.64 31.81 47.36
N LEU A 157 -3.24 32.60 46.47
CA LEU A 157 -3.29 32.36 45.04
C LEU A 157 -2.13 33.07 44.34
N LYS A 158 -1.40 32.31 43.53
CA LYS A 158 -0.38 32.82 42.63
C LYS A 158 -0.79 32.61 41.17
N TYR A 159 -0.42 33.57 40.32
CA TYR A 159 -0.48 33.45 38.87
C TYR A 159 0.94 33.61 38.31
N LYS A 160 1.41 32.64 37.52
CA LYS A 160 2.78 32.60 36.97
C LYS A 160 3.84 32.97 38.03
N PHE A 161 3.77 32.26 39.16
CA PHE A 161 4.62 32.40 40.36
C PHE A 161 4.49 33.70 41.17
N LYS A 162 3.62 34.65 40.78
CA LYS A 162 3.40 35.90 41.52
C LYS A 162 2.13 35.84 42.35
N ILE A 163 2.20 36.27 43.61
CA ILE A 163 1.02 36.34 44.50
C ILE A 163 0.05 37.41 43.98
N ILE A 164 -1.19 37.00 43.71
CA ILE A 164 -2.25 37.89 43.23
C ILE A 164 -3.35 38.12 44.26
N GLY A 165 -3.55 37.18 45.20
CA GLY A 165 -4.57 37.31 46.23
C GLY A 165 -4.70 36.05 47.09
N GLY A 166 -5.83 35.88 47.75
CA GLY A 166 -6.11 34.69 48.55
C GLY A 166 -7.52 34.66 49.15
N THR A 167 -7.79 33.60 49.91
CA THR A 167 -9.05 33.40 50.63
C THR A 167 -9.08 34.19 51.94
N SER A 168 -10.26 34.70 52.32
CA SER A 168 -10.47 35.50 53.53
C SER A 168 -11.57 34.90 54.40
N PRO A 169 -11.32 34.62 55.70
CA PRO A 169 -12.35 34.12 56.60
C PRO A 169 -13.46 35.13 56.91
N ARG A 170 -13.33 36.40 56.50
CA ARG A 170 -14.33 37.47 56.73
C ARG A 170 -14.95 38.06 55.46
N THR A 171 -14.28 37.97 54.32
CA THR A 171 -14.73 38.58 53.05
C THR A 171 -14.77 37.59 51.88
N LEU A 172 -14.58 36.30 52.15
CA LEU A 172 -14.31 35.20 51.21
C LEU A 172 -13.00 35.31 50.45
N PHE A 173 -12.69 36.48 49.89
CA PHE A 173 -11.54 36.72 49.03
C PHE A 173 -10.89 38.07 49.33
N PHE A 174 -9.62 38.21 48.96
CA PHE A 174 -8.90 39.49 48.92
C PHE A 174 -7.79 39.43 47.85
N ALA A 175 -7.50 40.57 47.22
CA ALA A 175 -6.34 40.70 46.34
C ALA A 175 -5.10 41.19 47.07
N ALA A 176 -3.92 40.84 46.57
CA ALA A 176 -2.64 41.28 47.11
C ALA A 176 -2.47 42.81 46.94
N PRO A 177 -1.75 43.51 47.85
CA PRO A 177 -1.63 44.98 47.80
C PRO A 177 -1.05 45.55 46.50
N ASN A 178 -0.19 44.79 45.82
CA ASN A 178 0.46 45.17 44.56
C ASN A 178 0.11 44.20 43.42
N ALA A 179 -1.08 43.59 43.46
CA ALA A 179 -1.56 42.77 42.36
C ALA A 179 -1.58 43.63 41.08
N LYS A 180 -0.97 43.10 40.01
CA LYS A 180 -1.01 43.73 38.69
C LYS A 180 -2.03 42.99 37.84
N GLU A 181 -2.54 43.68 36.84
CA GLU A 181 -3.29 43.09 35.73
C GLU A 181 -2.65 41.78 35.27
N ILE A 182 -3.50 40.77 35.06
CA ILE A 182 -3.10 39.46 34.59
C ILE A 182 -3.81 39.11 33.28
N ASP A 183 -3.22 38.20 32.51
CA ASP A 183 -3.77 37.73 31.23
C ASP A 183 -4.82 36.62 31.47
N ILE A 184 -5.82 36.93 32.29
CA ILE A 184 -7.04 36.13 32.51
C ILE A 184 -8.23 37.04 32.28
N LYS A 185 -9.20 36.58 31.48
CA LYS A 185 -10.38 37.36 31.08
C LYS A 185 -11.65 36.56 31.25
N PHE A 186 -12.72 37.23 31.66
CA PHE A 186 -14.07 36.66 31.68
C PHE A 186 -15.03 37.64 31.02
N GLY A 187 -15.48 37.31 29.80
CA GLY A 187 -16.26 38.25 28.98
C GLY A 187 -15.41 39.46 28.57
N ASN A 188 -15.82 40.66 28.98
CA ASN A 188 -15.10 41.92 28.72
C ASN A 188 -14.22 42.37 29.91
N ASP A 189 -14.19 41.62 31.00
CA ASP A 189 -13.45 41.95 32.23
C ASP A 189 -12.05 41.32 32.20
N ILE A 190 -11.00 42.13 32.37
CA ILE A 190 -9.60 41.69 32.49
C ILE A 190 -9.25 41.69 33.97
N MET A 191 -8.88 40.54 34.51
CA MET A 191 -8.71 40.40 35.96
C MET A 191 -7.59 41.31 36.50
N LEU A 192 -7.89 42.00 37.60
CA LEU A 192 -6.99 42.90 38.33
C LEU A 192 -6.52 44.13 37.54
N ASP A 193 -7.19 44.46 36.43
CA ASP A 193 -6.93 45.66 35.62
C ASP A 193 -7.47 46.96 36.27
N GLU A 194 -7.34 48.10 35.61
CA GLU A 194 -7.89 49.37 36.12
C GLU A 194 -9.43 49.48 35.94
N GLY A 195 -10.04 48.55 35.21
CA GLY A 195 -11.48 48.46 34.98
C GLY A 195 -12.22 47.93 36.21
N LEU A 196 -13.17 48.71 36.70
CA LEU A 196 -13.93 48.32 37.90
C LEU A 196 -15.20 47.56 37.52
N HIS A 197 -15.29 46.32 37.98
CA HIS A 197 -16.40 45.42 37.67
C HIS A 197 -17.15 44.98 38.94
N PRO A 198 -18.27 45.64 39.29
CA PRO A 198 -19.13 45.21 40.40
C PRO A 198 -19.82 43.88 40.08
N LEU A 199 -20.27 43.17 41.12
CA LEU A 199 -20.76 41.80 40.98
C LEU A 199 -21.89 41.64 39.94
N TYR A 200 -22.83 42.58 39.86
CA TYR A 200 -23.98 42.48 38.96
C TYR A 200 -23.61 42.51 37.47
N LYS A 201 -22.39 42.95 37.12
CA LYS A 201 -21.85 42.97 35.75
C LYS A 201 -20.97 41.77 35.40
N ARG A 202 -20.75 40.84 36.35
CA ARG A 202 -19.88 39.67 36.18
C ARG A 202 -20.62 38.49 35.58
N ASP A 203 -19.87 37.43 35.28
CA ASP A 203 -20.37 36.17 34.73
C ASP A 203 -21.60 35.63 35.50
N LYS A 204 -22.63 35.20 34.76
CA LYS A 204 -23.92 34.79 35.34
C LYS A 204 -23.79 33.56 36.25
N GLU A 205 -22.93 32.60 35.92
CA GLU A 205 -22.73 31.41 36.77
C GLU A 205 -21.98 31.76 38.05
N TYR A 206 -21.03 32.71 38.00
CA TYR A 206 -20.37 33.24 39.19
C TYR A 206 -21.34 34.01 40.11
N VAL A 207 -22.24 34.81 39.52
CA VAL A 207 -23.31 35.50 40.27
C VAL A 207 -24.27 34.49 40.90
N LYS A 208 -24.70 33.45 40.17
CA LYS A 208 -25.52 32.35 40.70
C LYS A 208 -24.83 31.64 41.87
N TYR A 209 -23.52 31.43 41.78
CA TYR A 209 -22.72 30.82 42.84
C TYR A 209 -22.73 31.66 44.12
N LEU A 210 -22.42 32.96 44.03
CA LEU A 210 -22.45 33.82 45.21
C LEU A 210 -23.86 34.01 45.76
N TYR A 211 -24.89 34.03 44.90
CA TYR A 211 -26.29 34.01 45.34
C TYR A 211 -26.61 32.74 46.14
N ALA A 212 -26.30 31.56 45.59
CA ALA A 212 -26.57 30.29 46.26
C ALA A 212 -25.77 30.17 47.57
N LEU A 213 -24.51 30.60 47.57
CA LEU A 213 -23.67 30.63 48.77
C LEU A 213 -24.27 31.54 49.86
N SER A 214 -24.85 32.69 49.49
CA SER A 214 -25.51 33.61 50.43
C SER A 214 -26.75 33.02 51.13
N LYS A 215 -27.34 31.96 50.56
CA LYS A 215 -28.49 31.25 51.13
C LYS A 215 -28.10 30.10 52.05
N THR A 216 -26.81 29.77 52.15
CA THR A 216 -26.34 28.73 53.07
C THR A 216 -26.50 29.15 54.53
N ASN A 217 -26.67 28.16 55.42
CA ASN A 217 -26.88 28.40 56.84
C ASN A 217 -25.72 29.20 57.45
N ASN A 218 -26.05 30.21 58.26
CA ASN A 218 -25.11 31.10 58.95
C ASN A 218 -24.24 32.01 58.06
N PHE A 219 -24.42 32.04 56.73
CA PHE A 219 -23.62 32.90 55.85
C PHE A 219 -23.70 34.37 56.24
N ASN A 220 -24.92 34.91 56.43
CA ASN A 220 -25.12 36.30 56.83
C ASN A 220 -24.47 36.63 58.19
N ALA A 221 -24.49 35.70 59.14
CA ALA A 221 -23.88 35.90 60.46
C ALA A 221 -22.33 35.92 60.37
N LYS A 222 -21.75 35.12 59.48
CA LYS A 222 -20.30 35.00 59.29
C LYS A 222 -19.72 36.09 58.37
N PHE A 223 -20.46 36.52 57.36
CA PHE A 223 -20.05 37.48 56.32
C PHE A 223 -21.04 38.66 56.16
N PRO A 224 -21.39 39.41 57.23
CA PRO A 224 -22.47 40.39 57.18
C PRO A 224 -22.20 41.57 56.24
N GLU A 225 -20.97 42.11 56.19
CA GLU A 225 -20.63 43.23 55.31
C GLU A 225 -20.70 42.81 53.84
N PHE A 226 -20.19 41.62 53.53
CA PHE A 226 -20.24 41.07 52.18
C PHE A 226 -21.68 40.75 51.77
N ASN A 227 -22.49 40.16 52.66
CA ASN A 227 -23.90 39.88 52.38
C ASN A 227 -24.71 41.17 52.14
N SER A 228 -24.42 42.26 52.86
CA SER A 228 -25.03 43.57 52.61
C SER A 228 -24.77 44.04 51.16
N TYR A 229 -23.52 43.91 50.69
CA TYR A 229 -23.15 44.20 49.30
C TYR A 229 -23.85 43.28 48.27
N LEU A 230 -23.93 41.97 48.55
CA LEU A 230 -24.62 41.00 47.68
C LEU A 230 -26.09 41.38 47.48
N ILE A 231 -26.79 41.74 48.56
CA ILE A 231 -28.20 42.16 48.51
C ILE A 231 -28.37 43.36 47.57
N LYS A 232 -27.50 44.38 47.69
CA LYS A 232 -27.53 45.54 46.79
C LYS A 232 -27.26 45.15 45.33
N SER A 233 -26.31 44.24 45.10
CA SER A 233 -26.02 43.73 43.75
C SER A 233 -27.22 43.00 43.13
N PHE A 234 -27.92 42.15 43.89
CA PHE A 234 -29.11 41.45 43.39
C PHE A 234 -30.30 42.40 43.16
N GLN A 235 -30.43 43.46 43.98
CA GLN A 235 -31.40 44.52 43.73
C GLN A 235 -31.13 45.26 42.42
N GLU A 236 -29.86 45.43 42.04
CA GLU A 236 -29.50 46.03 40.76
C GLU A 236 -29.80 45.08 39.59
N ILE A 237 -29.50 43.78 39.72
CA ILE A 237 -29.89 42.76 38.72
C ILE A 237 -31.40 42.78 38.47
N TYR A 238 -32.22 42.89 39.51
CA TYR A 238 -33.67 43.00 39.35
C TYR A 238 -34.10 44.16 38.43
N LYS A 239 -33.38 45.29 38.48
CA LYS A 239 -33.68 46.47 37.67
C LYS A 239 -33.26 46.30 36.20
N ILE A 240 -32.15 45.61 35.95
CA ILE A 240 -31.52 45.56 34.61
C ILE A 240 -31.76 44.24 33.84
N ASP A 241 -31.98 43.12 34.52
CA ASP A 241 -32.20 41.79 33.93
C ASP A 241 -33.17 40.98 34.81
N GLN A 242 -34.46 41.27 34.66
CA GLN A 242 -35.52 40.63 35.44
C GLN A 242 -35.64 39.11 35.17
N THR A 243 -35.26 38.66 33.97
CA THR A 243 -35.27 37.22 33.63
C THR A 243 -34.22 36.48 34.45
N PHE A 244 -33.00 37.00 34.49
CA PHE A 244 -31.94 36.42 35.30
C PHE A 244 -32.24 36.53 36.80
N TYR A 245 -32.83 37.63 37.27
CA TYR A 245 -33.27 37.74 38.66
C TYR A 245 -34.30 36.66 39.03
N ASN A 246 -35.29 36.41 38.18
CA ASN A 246 -36.28 35.36 38.39
C ASN A 246 -35.65 33.96 38.40
N GLU A 247 -34.62 33.73 37.58
CA GLU A 247 -33.84 32.50 37.62
C GLU A 247 -33.15 32.34 38.98
N LEU A 248 -32.51 33.39 39.50
CA LEU A 248 -31.89 33.38 40.84
C LEU A 248 -32.91 33.08 41.94
N MET A 249 -34.11 33.66 41.90
CA MET A 249 -35.13 33.42 42.93
C MET A 249 -35.71 32.01 42.93
N ASN A 250 -35.70 31.34 41.78
CA ASN A 250 -36.27 30.00 41.61
C ASN A 250 -35.23 28.88 41.67
N ILE A 251 -33.94 29.21 41.77
CA ILE A 251 -32.89 28.20 41.83
C ILE A 251 -32.96 27.39 43.13
N ASN A 252 -32.87 26.07 43.05
CA ASN A 252 -32.60 25.24 44.23
C ASN A 252 -31.12 25.39 44.58
N THR A 253 -30.82 26.26 45.56
CA THR A 253 -29.46 26.66 45.92
C THR A 253 -28.62 25.49 46.41
N ASP A 254 -29.20 24.58 47.20
CA ASP A 254 -28.50 23.40 47.72
C ASP A 254 -28.13 22.44 46.59
N HIS A 255 -29.09 22.16 45.69
CA HIS A 255 -28.85 21.33 44.52
C HIS A 255 -27.78 21.94 43.61
N TYR A 256 -27.85 23.26 43.35
CA TYR A 256 -26.88 23.96 42.50
C TYR A 256 -25.46 23.89 43.11
N LEU A 257 -25.29 24.23 44.39
CA LEU A 257 -23.97 24.15 45.06
C LEU A 257 -23.42 22.73 45.10
N ASN A 258 -24.28 21.72 45.29
CA ASN A 258 -23.88 20.31 45.28
C ASN A 258 -23.50 19.81 43.88
N SER A 259 -24.05 20.43 42.82
CA SER A 259 -23.67 20.11 41.43
C SER A 259 -22.29 20.66 41.04
N LEU A 260 -21.79 21.67 41.76
CA LEU A 260 -20.50 22.27 41.49
C LEU A 260 -19.37 21.49 42.18
N PRO A 261 -18.28 21.14 41.47
CA PRO A 261 -17.10 20.54 42.08
C PRO A 261 -16.42 21.52 43.05
N ASN A 262 -15.70 20.96 44.03
CA ASN A 262 -14.89 21.75 44.96
C ASN A 262 -13.59 22.22 44.29
N VAL A 263 -13.08 23.39 44.67
CA VAL A 263 -11.67 23.75 44.44
C VAL A 263 -10.82 22.91 45.38
N VAL A 264 -9.79 22.24 44.85
CA VAL A 264 -8.94 21.32 45.62
C VAL A 264 -7.50 21.81 45.68
N PHE A 265 -6.87 21.66 46.84
CA PHE A 265 -5.46 21.99 47.03
C PHE A 265 -4.55 20.85 46.54
N ASN A 266 -3.52 21.17 45.73
CA ASN A 266 -2.48 20.23 45.24
C ASN A 266 -2.93 19.02 44.38
N GLY A 267 -4.06 19.11 43.67
CA GLY A 267 -4.32 18.34 42.43
C GLY A 267 -4.45 16.81 42.50
N LYS A 268 -4.07 16.11 43.57
CA LYS A 268 -4.31 14.66 43.75
C LYS A 268 -4.63 14.34 45.22
N ALA A 269 -5.85 13.84 45.46
CA ALA A 269 -6.42 13.45 46.75
C ALA A 269 -6.64 14.57 47.82
N GLY A 270 -6.69 15.84 47.41
CA GLY A 270 -6.75 17.00 48.31
C GLY A 270 -8.13 17.28 48.93
N GLN A 271 -8.14 17.69 50.20
CA GLN A 271 -9.32 18.24 50.88
C GLN A 271 -9.83 19.49 50.13
N PRO A 272 -11.16 19.71 50.07
CA PRO A 272 -11.73 20.95 49.57
C PRO A 272 -11.11 22.16 50.25
N ILE A 273 -10.91 23.25 49.49
CA ILE A 273 -10.49 24.52 50.08
C ILE A 273 -11.66 25.08 50.88
N GLU A 274 -11.49 25.14 52.20
CA GLU A 274 -12.46 25.75 53.10
C GLU A 274 -11.98 27.14 53.51
N VAL A 275 -12.85 28.15 53.35
CA VAL A 275 -12.58 29.52 53.81
C VAL A 275 -12.78 29.62 55.32
N ILE A 276 -13.80 28.91 55.81
CA ILE A 276 -14.06 28.59 57.21
C ILE A 276 -14.61 27.16 57.25
N ARG A 277 -14.52 26.47 58.39
CA ARG A 277 -15.00 25.09 58.55
C ARG A 277 -16.42 24.93 58.04
N GLY A 278 -16.63 23.98 57.13
CA GLY A 278 -17.93 23.68 56.53
C GLY A 278 -18.36 24.60 55.37
N LEU A 279 -17.53 25.57 54.96
CA LEU A 279 -17.75 26.39 53.77
C LEU A 279 -16.61 26.15 52.77
N SER A 280 -16.80 25.14 51.91
CA SER A 280 -15.89 24.82 50.82
C SER A 280 -16.12 25.71 49.59
N LEU A 281 -15.05 26.15 48.95
CA LEU A 281 -15.12 26.86 47.67
C LEU A 281 -15.50 25.91 46.53
N LYS A 282 -16.42 26.38 45.69
CA LYS A 282 -16.85 25.68 44.48
C LYS A 282 -16.20 26.27 43.24
N GLN A 283 -16.09 25.45 42.20
CA GLN A 283 -15.68 25.89 40.87
C GLN A 283 -16.70 25.44 39.82
N TYR A 284 -16.73 26.14 38.69
CA TYR A 284 -17.53 25.81 37.53
C TYR A 284 -16.68 25.09 36.49
N VAL A 285 -17.18 23.94 36.04
CA VAL A 285 -16.61 23.18 34.93
C VAL A 285 -17.73 22.95 33.94
N LEU A 286 -17.59 23.51 32.74
CA LEU A 286 -18.59 23.37 31.70
C LEU A 286 -18.65 21.91 31.24
N ASP A 287 -19.87 21.33 31.21
CA ASP A 287 -20.08 19.97 30.72
C ASP A 287 -19.74 19.88 29.22
N PRO A 288 -18.75 19.06 28.81
CA PRO A 288 -18.38 18.86 27.41
C PRO A 288 -19.56 18.45 26.52
N ILE A 289 -20.56 17.73 27.04
CA ILE A 289 -21.75 17.33 26.29
C ILE A 289 -22.51 18.58 25.82
N LYS A 290 -22.66 19.58 26.70
CA LYS A 290 -23.33 20.84 26.34
C LYS A 290 -22.59 21.60 25.26
N ILE A 291 -21.25 21.58 25.26
CA ILE A 291 -20.44 22.18 24.20
C ILE A 291 -20.73 21.49 22.87
N GLN A 292 -20.63 20.15 22.84
CA GLN A 292 -20.87 19.36 21.63
C GLN A 292 -22.27 19.59 21.06
N GLU A 293 -23.30 19.66 21.91
CA GLU A 293 -24.69 19.82 21.48
C GLU A 293 -24.98 21.22 20.96
N ASN A 294 -24.47 22.25 21.64
CA ASN A 294 -24.87 23.63 21.38
C ASN A 294 -23.94 24.40 20.42
N SER A 295 -22.66 24.03 20.31
CA SER A 295 -21.72 24.75 19.46
C SER A 295 -22.07 24.60 17.97
N ASP A 296 -22.12 25.71 17.26
CA ASP A 296 -22.29 25.73 15.80
C ASP A 296 -21.01 25.27 15.06
N LEU A 297 -19.86 25.29 15.75
CA LEU A 297 -18.53 24.96 15.21
C LEU A 297 -18.16 23.47 15.34
N THR A 298 -19.07 22.63 15.87
CA THR A 298 -18.82 21.19 15.95
C THR A 298 -18.68 20.60 14.55
N ILE A 299 -17.65 19.78 14.33
CA ILE A 299 -17.38 19.13 13.04
C ILE A 299 -18.56 18.25 12.59
N VAL A 300 -18.90 18.34 11.31
CA VAL A 300 -19.85 17.43 10.65
C VAL A 300 -19.06 16.41 9.85
N THR A 301 -19.12 15.17 10.32
CA THR A 301 -18.41 14.01 9.76
C THR A 301 -19.38 12.83 9.64
N THR A 302 -19.15 12.02 8.61
CA THR A 302 -19.83 10.73 8.35
C THR A 302 -19.17 9.57 9.08
N LYS A 303 -17.96 9.76 9.64
CA LYS A 303 -17.21 8.75 10.38
C LYS A 303 -17.62 8.68 11.85
N THR A 304 -17.38 7.51 12.44
CA THR A 304 -17.62 7.28 13.87
C THR A 304 -16.45 7.81 14.69
N ASN A 305 -16.69 8.84 15.49
CA ASN A 305 -15.65 9.46 16.33
C ASN A 305 -15.54 8.75 17.68
N LYS A 306 -14.31 8.47 18.13
CA LYS A 306 -14.03 8.05 19.50
C LYS A 306 -13.96 9.29 20.41
N GLY A 307 -14.97 9.48 21.26
CA GLY A 307 -15.05 10.62 22.19
C GLY A 307 -15.87 11.80 21.64
N PHE A 308 -15.64 12.99 22.19
CA PHE A 308 -16.38 14.20 21.79
C PHE A 308 -15.98 14.68 20.39
N LYS A 309 -16.96 15.08 19.58
CA LYS A 309 -16.75 15.69 18.27
C LYS A 309 -16.03 17.03 18.44
N PRO A 310 -14.83 17.22 17.86
CA PRO A 310 -14.08 18.44 18.05
C PRO A 310 -14.77 19.66 17.43
N LEU A 311 -14.46 20.85 17.96
CA LEU A 311 -14.80 22.11 17.30
C LEU A 311 -13.76 22.42 16.22
N VAL A 312 -14.21 22.85 15.04
CA VAL A 312 -13.32 23.34 13.98
C VAL A 312 -13.23 24.85 14.11
N LEU A 313 -12.06 25.36 14.47
CA LEU A 313 -11.90 26.78 14.80
C LEU A 313 -11.24 27.54 13.65
N PRO A 314 -11.73 28.76 13.33
CA PRO A 314 -11.17 29.57 12.25
C PRO A 314 -9.86 30.21 12.70
N VAL A 315 -8.81 30.08 11.87
CA VAL A 315 -7.50 30.74 12.11
C VAL A 315 -7.43 32.17 11.57
N ASP A 316 -8.44 32.55 10.79
CA ASP A 316 -8.66 33.89 10.26
C ASP A 316 -9.99 34.44 10.81
N PRO A 317 -10.21 35.77 10.84
CA PRO A 317 -11.39 36.36 11.44
C PRO A 317 -12.70 35.81 10.85
N LEU A 318 -13.53 35.22 11.71
CA LEU A 318 -14.87 34.75 11.36
C LEU A 318 -15.92 35.76 11.83
N ASN A 319 -16.53 36.47 10.87
CA ASN A 319 -17.58 37.47 11.14
C ASN A 319 -19.00 36.85 11.24
N SER A 320 -19.11 35.52 11.24
CA SER A 320 -20.39 34.81 11.34
C SER A 320 -20.90 34.79 12.78
N ARG A 321 -22.22 34.96 12.97
CA ARG A 321 -22.90 34.76 14.26
C ARG A 321 -23.05 33.25 14.54
N CYS A 322 -21.95 32.61 14.88
CA CYS A 322 -21.92 31.22 15.34
C CYS A 322 -21.91 31.16 16.86
N ARG A 323 -22.56 30.16 17.45
CA ARG A 323 -22.37 29.82 18.86
C ARG A 323 -21.05 29.09 19.04
N TYR A 324 -20.16 29.59 19.90
CA TYR A 324 -18.86 28.98 20.15
C TYR A 324 -18.97 27.82 21.15
N THR A 325 -19.51 28.10 22.34
CA THR A 325 -19.84 27.09 23.37
C THR A 325 -21.30 27.29 23.79
N LEU A 326 -21.54 28.04 24.86
CA LEU A 326 -22.84 28.61 25.21
C LEU A 326 -22.97 30.06 24.71
N ASP A 327 -21.85 30.77 24.59
CA ASP A 327 -21.79 32.14 24.11
C ASP A 327 -21.61 32.24 22.59
N SER A 328 -21.81 33.45 22.07
CA SER A 328 -21.52 33.77 20.66
C SER A 328 -20.01 33.82 20.41
N TRP A 329 -19.59 33.39 19.22
CA TRP A 329 -18.21 33.53 18.75
C TRP A 329 -17.81 34.99 18.74
N ASN A 330 -16.64 35.28 19.32
CA ASN A 330 -16.02 36.60 19.27
C ASN A 330 -15.06 36.65 18.06
N PRO A 331 -15.28 37.53 17.06
CA PRO A 331 -14.37 37.67 15.93
C PRO A 331 -12.94 38.05 16.31
N ALA A 332 -12.71 38.57 17.53
CA ALA A 332 -11.40 38.88 18.08
C ALA A 332 -10.68 37.68 18.74
N THR A 333 -11.34 36.52 18.87
CA THR A 333 -10.73 35.30 19.43
C THR A 333 -9.52 34.88 18.58
N THR A 334 -8.34 34.82 19.21
CA THR A 334 -7.11 34.42 18.54
C THR A 334 -6.93 32.91 18.62
N VAL A 335 -7.10 32.24 17.48
CA VAL A 335 -6.92 30.79 17.36
C VAL A 335 -5.52 30.49 16.82
N PRO A 336 -4.73 29.61 17.49
CA PRO A 336 -3.44 29.22 16.96
C PRO A 336 -3.60 28.44 15.66
N VAL A 337 -2.66 28.58 14.74
CA VAL A 337 -2.67 27.85 13.46
C VAL A 337 -2.48 26.35 13.68
N GLU A 338 -1.72 26.03 14.71
CA GLU A 338 -1.32 24.68 15.10
C GLU A 338 -1.31 24.57 16.63
N ASP A 339 -1.78 23.44 17.15
CA ASP A 339 -1.61 23.06 18.55
C ASP A 339 -1.02 21.65 18.61
N SER A 340 0.23 21.53 19.03
CA SER A 340 0.93 20.24 19.09
C SER A 340 0.46 19.33 20.22
N ARG A 341 -0.38 19.82 21.14
CA ARG A 341 -0.94 19.01 22.23
C ARG A 341 -1.92 17.96 21.67
N PRO A 342 -1.98 16.75 22.26
CA PRO A 342 -3.02 15.78 21.93
C PRO A 342 -4.43 16.37 22.08
N LEU A 343 -5.38 15.98 21.22
CA LEU A 343 -6.74 16.55 21.21
C LEU A 343 -7.43 16.54 22.58
N SER A 344 -7.23 15.49 23.36
CA SER A 344 -7.80 15.34 24.71
C SER A 344 -7.19 16.28 25.77
N LYS A 345 -6.08 16.95 25.46
CA LYS A 345 -5.38 17.90 26.33
C LYS A 345 -5.50 19.35 25.87
N ARG A 346 -6.22 19.59 24.76
CA ARG A 346 -6.40 20.94 24.22
C ARG A 346 -7.47 21.69 24.99
N THR A 347 -7.25 22.99 25.16
CA THR A 347 -8.17 23.92 25.84
C THR A 347 -8.66 24.97 24.85
N LEU A 348 -9.96 25.23 24.83
CA LEU A 348 -10.58 26.16 23.88
C LEU A 348 -9.98 27.57 24.01
N PRO A 349 -9.50 28.19 22.90
CA PRO A 349 -9.01 29.57 22.91
C PRO A 349 -10.00 30.55 23.55
N GLU A 350 -9.48 31.49 24.36
CA GLU A 350 -10.20 32.51 25.17
C GLU A 350 -11.17 31.98 26.24
N GLN A 351 -11.72 30.76 26.11
CA GLN A 351 -12.66 30.16 27.07
C GLN A 351 -11.99 29.29 28.13
N GLY A 352 -10.86 28.64 27.78
CA GLY A 352 -10.06 27.82 28.70
C GLY A 352 -10.64 26.43 29.00
N ASP A 353 -11.86 26.11 28.58
CA ASP A 353 -12.48 24.80 28.80
C ASP A 353 -11.69 23.67 28.09
N LEU A 354 -11.49 22.54 28.77
CA LEU A 354 -10.86 21.35 28.23
C LEU A 354 -11.82 20.66 27.24
N TYR A 355 -11.64 20.92 25.94
CA TYR A 355 -12.47 20.34 24.88
C TYR A 355 -11.65 20.20 23.59
N PRO A 356 -11.78 19.08 22.85
CA PRO A 356 -11.00 18.87 21.63
C PRO A 356 -11.41 19.89 20.55
N TYR A 357 -10.41 20.51 19.93
CA TYR A 357 -10.63 21.39 18.79
C TYR A 357 -9.57 21.16 17.72
N LEU A 358 -9.91 21.49 16.47
CA LEU A 358 -9.08 21.34 15.27
C LEU A 358 -8.84 22.70 14.62
N THR A 359 -7.65 22.87 14.05
CA THR A 359 -7.21 24.07 13.35
C THR A 359 -6.64 23.73 11.97
N MET A 360 -6.15 24.73 11.23
CA MET A 360 -5.66 24.55 9.86
C MET A 360 -4.59 23.45 9.70
N ASN A 361 -3.54 23.46 10.53
CA ASN A 361 -2.44 22.50 10.41
C ASN A 361 -2.79 21.10 10.94
N ASP A 362 -3.96 20.91 11.56
CA ASP A 362 -4.48 19.56 11.80
C ASP A 362 -4.92 18.87 10.51
N PHE A 363 -5.22 19.63 9.44
CA PHE A 363 -5.73 19.09 8.17
C PHE A 363 -4.80 19.30 6.98
N LEU A 364 -4.08 20.42 6.93
CA LEU A 364 -3.15 20.77 5.85
C LEU A 364 -1.70 20.59 6.28
N SER A 365 -0.94 19.81 5.52
CA SER A 365 0.48 19.56 5.76
C SER A 365 1.31 20.85 5.63
N SER A 366 2.53 20.85 6.17
CA SER A 366 3.50 21.94 6.01
C SER A 366 4.09 21.99 4.59
N THR A 367 4.02 20.88 3.84
CA THR A 367 4.60 20.78 2.50
C THR A 367 3.65 20.23 1.45
N ILE A 368 3.80 20.68 0.21
CA ILE A 368 3.13 20.13 -0.97
C ILE A 368 4.20 19.62 -1.94
N ILE A 369 4.09 18.36 -2.36
CA ILE A 369 5.01 17.72 -3.30
C ILE A 369 4.57 18.06 -4.71
N LYS A 370 5.50 18.59 -5.51
CA LYS A 370 5.33 18.92 -6.92
C LYS A 370 6.13 17.95 -7.78
N LEU A 371 5.47 17.37 -8.78
CA LEU A 371 6.07 16.48 -9.77
C LEU A 371 6.56 17.29 -10.99
N PRO A 372 7.56 16.78 -11.73
CA PRO A 372 8.03 17.42 -12.96
C PRO A 372 7.09 17.19 -14.17
N TYR A 373 5.97 16.50 -13.98
CA TYR A 373 4.97 16.14 -14.98
C TYR A 373 3.55 16.31 -14.41
N GLU A 374 2.55 16.37 -15.30
CA GLU A 374 1.13 16.31 -14.90
C GLU A 374 0.74 14.88 -14.55
N ILE A 375 -0.04 14.69 -13.50
CA ILE A 375 -0.59 13.41 -13.06
C ILE A 375 -1.72 12.99 -14.01
N ASP A 376 -1.81 11.69 -14.31
CA ASP A 376 -2.91 11.12 -15.11
C ASP A 376 -4.26 11.25 -14.38
N LYS A 377 -5.00 12.30 -14.74
CA LYS A 377 -6.32 12.64 -14.18
C LYS A 377 -7.42 11.61 -14.47
N GLU A 378 -7.21 10.69 -15.41
CA GLU A 378 -8.16 9.59 -15.64
C GLU A 378 -7.99 8.46 -14.63
N LYS A 379 -6.78 8.33 -14.06
CA LYS A 379 -6.40 7.26 -13.13
C LYS A 379 -6.21 7.75 -11.68
N PHE A 380 -6.03 9.04 -11.47
CA PHE A 380 -5.84 9.63 -10.15
C PHE A 380 -6.64 10.92 -10.00
N PHE A 381 -7.20 11.14 -8.82
CA PHE A 381 -7.85 12.40 -8.48
C PHE A 381 -6.81 13.50 -8.30
N THR A 382 -7.03 14.61 -8.99
CA THR A 382 -6.15 15.79 -8.99
C THR A 382 -6.95 17.07 -8.74
N VAL A 383 -6.26 18.12 -8.29
CA VAL A 383 -6.81 19.47 -8.13
C VAL A 383 -5.90 20.51 -8.79
N GLY A 384 -6.49 21.51 -9.44
CA GLY A 384 -5.75 22.62 -10.07
C GLY A 384 -4.84 22.17 -11.22
N GLU A 385 -3.54 22.51 -11.16
CA GLU A 385 -2.55 22.28 -12.23
C GLU A 385 -2.06 20.81 -12.36
N ASN A 386 -2.76 19.85 -11.77
CA ASN A 386 -2.53 18.40 -11.88
C ASN A 386 -1.10 17.87 -11.62
N LYS A 387 -0.16 18.68 -11.14
CA LYS A 387 1.24 18.27 -10.88
C LYS A 387 1.61 18.22 -9.40
N TYR A 388 0.61 18.29 -8.52
CA TYR A 388 0.80 18.33 -7.07
C TYR A 388 0.10 17.16 -6.39
N LEU A 389 0.77 16.56 -5.41
CA LEU A 389 0.14 15.62 -4.49
C LEU A 389 -0.75 16.36 -3.49
N LEU A 390 -1.73 15.67 -2.90
CA LEU A 390 -2.65 16.30 -1.95
C LEU A 390 -1.93 16.60 -0.63
N PRO A 391 -1.84 17.87 -0.20
CA PRO A 391 -1.14 18.27 1.03
C PRO A 391 -2.06 18.17 2.25
N LEU A 392 -2.70 17.02 2.40
CA LEU A 392 -3.53 16.68 3.56
C LEU A 392 -2.65 16.07 4.65
N THR A 393 -3.11 16.10 5.90
CA THR A 393 -2.52 15.31 6.98
C THR A 393 -3.28 13.99 7.14
N LYS A 394 -2.67 13.01 7.79
CA LYS A 394 -3.35 11.76 8.17
C LYS A 394 -4.64 11.99 8.98
N ARG A 395 -4.64 13.04 9.81
CA ARG A 395 -5.77 13.42 10.66
C ARG A 395 -6.99 13.91 9.87
N PHE A 396 -6.82 14.42 8.65
CA PHE A 396 -7.97 14.70 7.78
C PHE A 396 -8.82 13.44 7.60
N PHE A 397 -8.17 12.31 7.37
CA PHE A 397 -8.86 11.06 7.18
C PHE A 397 -9.53 10.57 8.47
N ASP A 398 -9.18 11.05 9.68
CA ASP A 398 -9.92 10.71 10.93
C ASP A 398 -11.39 11.12 10.89
N TYR A 399 -11.73 12.08 10.04
CA TYR A 399 -13.07 12.65 9.94
C TYR A 399 -13.70 12.54 8.55
N PHE A 400 -12.92 12.33 7.50
CA PHE A 400 -13.42 12.32 6.13
C PHE A 400 -12.86 11.14 5.35
N SER A 401 -13.65 10.59 4.44
CA SER A 401 -13.20 9.58 3.48
C SER A 401 -12.84 10.21 2.13
N VAL A 402 -12.24 9.42 1.24
CA VAL A 402 -12.04 9.77 -0.17
C VAL A 402 -13.38 10.15 -0.82
N ASP A 403 -14.46 9.43 -0.52
CA ASP A 403 -15.79 9.76 -1.04
C ASP A 403 -16.25 11.17 -0.62
N ASP A 404 -15.89 11.62 0.59
CA ASP A 404 -16.20 12.98 1.03
C ASP A 404 -15.44 14.02 0.20
N ILE A 405 -14.16 13.79 -0.09
CA ILE A 405 -13.34 14.67 -0.94
C ILE A 405 -13.97 14.78 -2.33
N LEU A 406 -14.30 13.63 -2.95
CA LEU A 406 -14.80 13.55 -4.32
C LEU A 406 -16.19 14.16 -4.50
N ASN A 407 -17.07 14.05 -3.49
CA ASN A 407 -18.48 14.44 -3.63
C ASN A 407 -18.84 15.80 -3.00
N LYS A 408 -17.99 16.39 -2.16
CA LYS A 408 -18.33 17.61 -1.39
C LYS A 408 -17.49 18.84 -1.72
N ASN A 409 -16.68 18.81 -2.79
CA ASN A 409 -15.79 19.90 -3.20
C ASN A 409 -15.01 20.48 -2.00
N MET A 410 -14.40 19.59 -1.22
CA MET A 410 -13.74 19.99 0.03
C MET A 410 -12.43 20.73 -0.22
N ILE A 411 -11.73 20.44 -1.31
CA ILE A 411 -10.37 20.94 -1.56
C ILE A 411 -10.26 21.57 -2.95
N GLU A 412 -9.61 22.73 -3.01
CA GLU A 412 -9.30 23.44 -4.24
C GLU A 412 -7.83 23.88 -4.23
N LEU A 413 -7.19 23.87 -5.41
CA LEU A 413 -5.84 24.39 -5.62
C LEU A 413 -5.88 25.52 -6.63
N ASN A 414 -5.36 26.69 -6.23
CA ASN A 414 -5.27 27.87 -7.07
C ASN A 414 -3.80 28.28 -7.26
N ALA A 415 -3.34 28.33 -8.51
CA ALA A 415 -2.02 28.85 -8.83
C ALA A 415 -1.90 30.35 -8.50
N ARG A 416 -0.74 30.75 -7.98
CA ARG A 416 -0.42 32.14 -7.63
C ARG A 416 0.91 32.53 -8.30
N ALA A 417 1.23 33.83 -8.28
CA ALA A 417 2.45 34.33 -8.91
C ALA A 417 3.72 33.74 -8.24
N GLY A 418 4.79 33.55 -9.03
CA GLY A 418 6.10 33.11 -8.54
C GLY A 418 6.14 31.66 -8.04
N ASP A 419 5.51 30.73 -8.77
CA ASP A 419 5.44 29.29 -8.48
C ASP A 419 4.85 28.94 -7.10
N SER A 420 4.09 29.87 -6.51
CA SER A 420 3.34 29.61 -5.28
C SER A 420 1.96 29.05 -5.60
N VAL A 421 1.44 28.21 -4.70
CA VAL A 421 0.10 27.61 -4.84
C VAL A 421 -0.70 27.81 -3.56
N GLU A 422 -1.97 28.16 -3.70
CA GLU A 422 -2.91 28.29 -2.59
C GLU A 422 -3.84 27.08 -2.55
N ILE A 423 -3.87 26.41 -1.41
CA ILE A 423 -4.84 25.36 -1.12
C ILE A 423 -5.95 25.95 -0.26
N LYS A 424 -7.20 25.77 -0.72
CA LYS A 424 -8.39 26.06 0.06
C LYS A 424 -9.03 24.75 0.48
N LEU A 425 -9.31 24.59 1.77
CA LEU A 425 -9.92 23.40 2.35
C LEU A 425 -11.16 23.79 3.17
N ASN A 426 -12.32 23.33 2.74
CA ASN A 426 -13.61 23.55 3.38
C ASN A 426 -13.93 22.39 4.32
N ILE A 427 -13.94 22.65 5.63
CA ILE A 427 -14.29 21.67 6.66
C ILE A 427 -15.73 21.89 7.13
N PRO A 428 -16.65 20.94 6.88
CA PRO A 428 -18.04 21.04 7.32
C PRO A 428 -18.19 21.12 8.85
N ILE A 429 -19.03 22.04 9.29
CA ILE A 429 -19.45 22.21 10.69
C ILE A 429 -20.99 22.23 10.78
N LYS A 430 -21.56 22.17 11.99
CA LYS A 430 -23.02 22.19 12.16
C LYS A 430 -23.71 23.35 11.46
N LYS A 431 -23.05 24.52 11.40
CA LYS A 431 -23.56 25.72 10.72
C LYS A 431 -22.63 26.18 9.59
N GLY A 432 -22.63 25.44 8.48
CA GLY A 432 -21.86 25.78 7.28
C GLY A 432 -20.50 25.08 7.25
N PHE A 433 -19.43 25.81 6.97
CA PHE A 433 -18.07 25.29 6.91
C PHE A 433 -17.06 26.32 7.43
N ILE A 434 -15.90 25.84 7.88
CA ILE A 434 -14.71 26.67 8.08
C ILE A 434 -13.79 26.45 6.88
N GLN A 435 -13.46 27.53 6.16
CA GLN A 435 -12.49 27.48 5.07
C GLN A 435 -11.10 27.81 5.61
N TYR A 436 -10.17 26.89 5.43
CA TYR A 436 -8.76 27.15 5.61
C TYR A 436 -8.11 27.51 4.27
N SER A 437 -7.24 28.52 4.26
CA SER A 437 -6.40 28.84 3.11
C SER A 437 -4.92 28.81 3.51
N LYS A 438 -4.12 28.01 2.81
CA LYS A 438 -2.68 27.89 3.03
C LYS A 438 -1.94 28.10 1.71
N ILE A 439 -1.00 29.03 1.70
CA ILE A 439 -0.14 29.31 0.54
C ILE A 439 1.19 28.59 0.72
N TYR A 440 1.54 27.78 -0.26
CA TYR A 440 2.81 27.07 -0.36
C TYR A 440 3.76 27.82 -1.27
N TYR A 441 4.96 28.11 -0.77
CA TYR A 441 5.99 28.87 -1.49
C TYR A 441 7.16 27.96 -1.90
N PRO A 442 7.89 28.29 -2.98
CA PRO A 442 9.08 27.54 -3.38
C PRO A 442 10.22 27.54 -2.36
N LYS A 443 10.20 28.46 -1.38
CA LYS A 443 11.19 28.55 -0.30
C LYS A 443 10.59 28.10 1.02
N THR A 444 11.45 27.62 1.91
CA THR A 444 11.08 27.29 3.29
C THR A 444 10.51 28.52 3.99
N SER A 445 9.34 28.35 4.63
CA SER A 445 8.70 29.39 5.44
C SER A 445 8.64 28.92 6.89
N ASN A 446 9.02 29.80 7.81
CA ASN A 446 8.88 29.55 9.26
C ASN A 446 7.50 30.00 9.79
N ASP A 447 6.66 30.58 8.93
CA ASP A 447 5.30 30.98 9.28
C ASP A 447 4.38 29.75 9.21
N PRO A 448 3.77 29.30 10.33
CA PRO A 448 2.91 28.12 10.34
C PRO A 448 1.64 28.28 9.48
N LYS A 449 1.25 29.52 9.11
CA LYS A 449 0.16 29.77 8.13
C LYS A 449 0.58 29.48 6.69
N LYS A 450 1.86 29.29 6.43
CA LYS A 450 2.43 29.07 5.10
C LYS A 450 3.01 27.66 5.00
N GLY A 451 3.11 27.17 3.78
CA GLY A 451 3.78 25.91 3.50
C GLY A 451 4.91 26.07 2.50
N SER A 452 5.56 24.95 2.18
CA SER A 452 6.64 24.91 1.20
C SER A 452 6.37 23.90 0.09
N VAL A 453 6.69 24.28 -1.13
CA VAL A 453 6.70 23.38 -2.28
C VAL A 453 7.98 22.55 -2.25
N VAL A 454 7.86 21.24 -2.34
CA VAL A 454 8.97 20.29 -2.42
C VAL A 454 8.91 19.62 -3.78
N GLU A 455 9.93 19.80 -4.61
CA GLU A 455 9.97 19.14 -5.91
C GLU A 455 10.54 17.73 -5.78
N LYS A 456 9.88 16.72 -6.36
CA LYS A 456 10.38 15.35 -6.34
C LYS A 456 10.01 14.61 -7.64
N SER A 457 11.00 13.97 -8.23
CA SER A 457 10.86 13.17 -9.46
C SER A 457 10.84 11.68 -9.13
N PHE A 458 9.76 11.01 -9.47
CA PHE A 458 9.63 9.55 -9.34
C PHE A 458 8.64 9.00 -10.37
N ALA A 459 8.75 7.70 -10.66
CA ALA A 459 7.70 6.96 -11.35
C ALA A 459 6.91 6.13 -10.34
N LEU A 460 5.59 6.02 -10.54
CA LEU A 460 4.72 5.16 -9.74
C LEU A 460 3.81 4.36 -10.68
N SER A 461 3.61 3.08 -10.37
CA SER A 461 2.73 2.17 -11.10
C SER A 461 1.79 1.41 -10.16
N ILE A 462 0.62 1.02 -10.67
CA ILE A 462 -0.36 0.19 -9.95
C ILE A 462 -0.81 -0.95 -10.84
N TYR A 463 -0.71 -2.20 -10.36
CA TYR A 463 -1.14 -3.40 -11.06
C TYR A 463 -1.86 -4.39 -10.11
N PRO A 464 -3.03 -4.95 -10.45
CA PRO A 464 -3.91 -4.49 -11.51
C PRO A 464 -4.65 -3.20 -11.11
N PHE A 465 -5.05 -2.39 -12.10
CA PHE A 465 -5.83 -1.18 -11.87
C PHE A 465 -7.34 -1.45 -11.96
N VAL A 466 -7.88 -2.07 -10.90
CA VAL A 466 -9.30 -2.40 -10.72
C VAL A 466 -9.61 -2.62 -9.25
N PHE A 467 -10.77 -2.17 -8.79
CA PHE A 467 -11.24 -2.36 -7.42
C PHE A 467 -12.40 -3.34 -7.36
N SER A 468 -12.52 -4.10 -6.27
CA SER A 468 -13.63 -5.02 -6.04
C SER A 468 -14.00 -5.06 -4.56
N GLU A 469 -15.29 -5.00 -4.25
CA GLU A 469 -15.81 -5.32 -2.92
C GLU A 469 -16.13 -6.81 -2.75
N GLU A 470 -16.17 -7.57 -3.86
CA GLU A 470 -16.65 -8.96 -3.90
C GLU A 470 -15.52 -9.99 -3.88
N VAL A 471 -14.36 -9.63 -4.46
CA VAL A 471 -13.24 -10.54 -4.70
C VAL A 471 -11.96 -9.90 -4.19
N ASP A 472 -11.16 -10.68 -3.46
CA ASP A 472 -9.85 -10.24 -3.00
C ASP A 472 -8.90 -10.04 -4.18
N ILE A 473 -8.17 -8.94 -4.19
CA ILE A 473 -7.22 -8.59 -5.25
C ILE A 473 -5.86 -8.33 -4.60
N MET A 474 -4.82 -8.93 -5.19
CA MET A 474 -3.45 -8.59 -4.84
C MET A 474 -2.98 -7.47 -5.76
N TYR A 475 -2.52 -6.37 -5.18
CA TYR A 475 -1.95 -5.23 -5.89
C TYR A 475 -0.43 -5.20 -5.73
N ALA A 476 0.27 -4.87 -6.81
CA ALA A 476 1.66 -4.46 -6.82
C ALA A 476 1.73 -2.95 -7.13
N LEU A 477 2.29 -2.19 -6.19
CA LEU A 477 2.57 -0.77 -6.37
C LEU A 477 4.08 -0.61 -6.56
N GLY A 478 4.49 -0.27 -7.78
CA GLY A 478 5.88 -0.02 -8.11
C GLY A 478 6.21 1.45 -7.91
N LEU A 479 7.32 1.75 -7.23
CA LEU A 479 7.84 3.09 -6.99
C LEU A 479 9.30 3.14 -7.43
N ALA A 480 9.65 4.07 -8.31
CA ALA A 480 11.02 4.27 -8.77
C ALA A 480 11.50 5.68 -8.43
N ASP A 481 12.46 5.78 -7.51
CA ASP A 481 13.15 7.03 -7.22
C ASP A 481 14.24 7.31 -8.26
N VAL A 482 14.00 8.34 -9.05
CA VAL A 482 14.84 8.76 -10.18
C VAL A 482 16.07 9.56 -9.72
N MET A 483 15.94 10.25 -8.59
CA MET A 483 16.97 11.12 -8.02
C MET A 483 17.03 10.89 -6.51
N PRO A 484 17.57 9.75 -6.06
CA PRO A 484 17.65 9.43 -4.65
C PRO A 484 18.59 10.42 -3.94
N GLU A 485 18.12 11.00 -2.84
CA GLU A 485 18.89 11.96 -2.05
C GLU A 485 19.41 11.35 -0.75
N ASN A 486 20.63 11.70 -0.39
CA ASN A 486 21.22 11.26 0.86
C ASN A 486 20.42 11.78 2.06
N GLY A 487 19.84 10.87 2.84
CA GLY A 487 19.10 11.18 4.07
C GLY A 487 17.59 11.38 3.88
N ASN A 488 17.07 11.45 2.66
CA ASN A 488 15.63 11.52 2.37
C ASN A 488 15.20 10.33 1.50
N SER A 489 14.70 9.26 2.12
CA SER A 489 14.13 8.12 1.39
C SER A 489 12.75 8.46 0.84
N LEU A 490 12.45 7.93 -0.36
CA LEU A 490 11.13 7.91 -0.94
C LEU A 490 10.46 6.56 -0.63
N ASP A 491 9.26 6.61 -0.06
CA ASP A 491 8.51 5.43 0.38
C ASP A 491 7.00 5.65 0.16
N LEU A 492 6.23 4.55 0.16
CA LEU A 492 4.78 4.59 0.10
C LEU A 492 4.12 3.68 1.12
N THR A 493 2.96 4.12 1.62
CA THR A 493 2.06 3.29 2.42
C THR A 493 0.63 3.46 1.93
N VAL A 494 -0.25 2.51 2.20
CA VAL A 494 -1.65 2.57 1.75
C VAL A 494 -2.60 2.36 2.93
N PHE A 495 -3.81 2.90 2.82
CA PHE A 495 -4.89 2.70 3.79
C PHE A 495 -6.25 2.84 3.12
N ASN A 496 -7.28 2.36 3.82
CA ASN A 496 -8.68 2.47 3.41
C ASN A 496 -9.38 3.56 4.23
N SER A 497 -9.65 4.69 3.59
CA SER A 497 -10.28 5.83 4.24
C SER A 497 -11.74 5.58 4.64
N LYS A 498 -12.38 4.42 4.39
CA LYS A 498 -13.75 4.14 4.85
C LYS A 498 -13.78 3.39 6.19
N GLU A 499 -12.78 2.56 6.46
CA GLU A 499 -12.80 1.65 7.61
C GLU A 499 -12.05 2.23 8.81
N ASN A 500 -10.72 2.28 8.72
CA ASN A 500 -9.84 2.90 9.69
C ASN A 500 -8.69 3.58 8.92
N ASN A 501 -8.20 4.72 9.38
CA ASN A 501 -7.04 5.36 8.73
C ASN A 501 -5.74 4.71 9.19
N GLU A 502 -5.75 3.41 9.47
CA GLU A 502 -4.55 2.68 9.82
C GLU A 502 -3.88 2.21 8.54
N ASN A 503 -2.55 2.17 8.56
CA ASN A 503 -1.81 1.70 7.39
C ASN A 503 -2.06 0.21 7.24
N ILE A 504 -2.43 -0.21 6.03
CA ILE A 504 -2.60 -1.63 5.69
C ILE A 504 -1.22 -2.30 5.73
N PRO A 505 -1.10 -3.51 6.30
CA PRO A 505 0.14 -4.28 6.24
C PRO A 505 0.52 -4.58 4.78
N VAL A 506 1.77 -4.29 4.43
CA VAL A 506 2.30 -4.50 3.08
C VAL A 506 3.58 -5.32 3.10
N ASN A 507 3.86 -6.04 2.02
CA ASN A 507 5.17 -6.64 1.79
C ASN A 507 5.92 -5.78 0.78
N GLN A 508 6.96 -5.10 1.24
CA GLN A 508 7.73 -4.17 0.42
C GLN A 508 9.14 -4.71 0.19
N LYS A 509 9.58 -4.70 -1.08
CA LYS A 509 10.92 -5.15 -1.48
C LYS A 509 11.53 -4.16 -2.45
N GLN A 510 12.78 -3.80 -2.20
CA GLN A 510 13.57 -3.03 -3.14
C GLN A 510 14.11 -3.95 -4.23
N ARG A 511 13.84 -3.65 -5.49
CA ARG A 511 14.28 -4.45 -6.63
C ARG A 511 15.57 -3.93 -7.26
N SER A 512 15.78 -2.61 -7.29
CA SER A 512 16.99 -1.99 -7.81
C SER A 512 17.58 -0.95 -6.88
N LYS A 513 18.91 -0.76 -6.97
CA LYS A 513 19.67 0.34 -6.35
C LYS A 513 20.21 1.34 -7.38
N THR A 514 20.36 0.92 -8.63
CA THR A 514 21.02 1.67 -9.70
C THR A 514 20.49 1.18 -11.06
N PRO A 515 20.24 2.06 -12.04
CA PRO A 515 20.41 3.52 -12.00
C PRO A 515 19.38 4.23 -11.12
N TYR A 516 18.25 3.57 -10.82
CA TYR A 516 17.18 4.08 -9.97
C TYR A 516 16.95 3.14 -8.79
N ILE A 517 16.41 3.68 -7.69
CA ILE A 517 15.94 2.84 -6.58
C ILE A 517 14.51 2.44 -6.89
N THR A 518 14.28 1.19 -7.28
CA THR A 518 12.93 0.64 -7.52
C THR A 518 12.48 -0.17 -6.32
N THR A 519 11.24 0.02 -5.91
CA THR A 519 10.60 -0.69 -4.79
C THR A 519 9.22 -1.16 -5.22
N GLN A 520 8.88 -2.40 -4.89
CA GLN A 520 7.59 -3.00 -5.16
C GLN A 520 6.89 -3.31 -3.84
N THR A 521 5.69 -2.76 -3.69
CA THR A 521 4.86 -2.92 -2.49
C THR A 521 3.66 -3.80 -2.83
N ILE A 522 3.62 -4.99 -2.26
CA ILE A 522 2.53 -5.96 -2.43
C ILE A 522 1.47 -5.76 -1.34
N VAL A 523 0.24 -5.52 -1.78
CA VAL A 523 -0.93 -5.26 -0.93
C VAL A 523 -1.97 -6.34 -1.21
N LYS A 524 -2.41 -7.07 -0.17
CA LYS A 524 -3.45 -8.11 -0.28
C LYS A 524 -4.82 -7.66 0.25
N ASP A 525 -4.97 -6.37 0.47
CA ASP A 525 -6.18 -5.76 1.04
C ASP A 525 -6.62 -4.55 0.19
N ARG A 526 -7.84 -4.07 0.45
CA ARG A 526 -8.49 -2.99 -0.29
C ARG A 526 -7.99 -1.64 0.23
N PHE A 527 -7.66 -0.73 -0.68
CA PHE A 527 -7.24 0.63 -0.33
C PHE A 527 -7.81 1.65 -1.31
N ASP A 528 -7.97 2.88 -0.84
CA ASP A 528 -8.44 4.01 -1.64
C ASP A 528 -7.47 5.20 -1.59
N THR A 529 -6.45 5.13 -0.72
CA THR A 529 -5.51 6.21 -0.52
C THR A 529 -4.08 5.69 -0.44
N ILE A 530 -3.18 6.37 -1.15
CA ILE A 530 -1.73 6.11 -1.13
C ILE A 530 -1.04 7.32 -0.46
N SER A 531 -0.33 7.08 0.62
CA SER A 531 0.58 8.05 1.24
C SER A 531 1.97 7.93 0.61
N ILE A 532 2.48 9.04 0.09
CA ILE A 532 3.84 9.18 -0.43
C ILE A 532 4.66 9.93 0.62
N LYS A 533 5.71 9.26 1.10
CA LYS A 533 6.65 9.79 2.10
C LYS A 533 7.98 10.08 1.44
N TYR A 534 8.47 11.29 1.62
CA TYR A 534 9.78 11.71 1.15
C TYR A 534 10.50 12.44 2.31
N GLY A 535 11.45 11.74 2.94
CA GLY A 535 12.03 12.17 4.21
C GLY A 535 10.94 12.35 5.29
N ASN A 536 10.79 13.57 5.81
CA ASN A 536 9.77 13.92 6.80
C ASN A 536 8.46 14.46 6.17
N TYR A 537 8.39 14.52 4.84
CA TYR A 537 7.23 15.04 4.13
C TYR A 537 6.28 13.90 3.77
N GLU A 538 5.00 14.07 4.03
CA GLU A 538 3.96 13.08 3.70
C GLU A 538 2.81 13.78 2.99
N ASN A 539 2.50 13.32 1.77
CA ASN A 539 1.39 13.81 0.94
C ASN A 539 0.64 12.60 0.36
N TYR A 540 -0.54 12.84 -0.22
CA TYR A 540 -1.46 11.75 -0.56
C TYR A 540 -1.84 11.75 -2.05
N LEU A 541 -2.03 10.55 -2.58
CA LEU A 541 -2.59 10.23 -3.89
C LEU A 541 -3.87 9.43 -3.70
N ILE A 542 -4.86 9.69 -4.55
CA ILE A 542 -6.16 9.00 -4.54
C ILE A 542 -6.37 8.40 -5.93
N PRO A 543 -6.27 7.06 -6.09
CA PRO A 543 -6.60 6.40 -7.35
C PRO A 543 -8.10 6.50 -7.68
N THR A 544 -8.43 6.69 -8.96
CA THR A 544 -9.81 6.62 -9.47
C THR A 544 -10.08 5.24 -10.06
N TRP A 545 -10.50 4.31 -9.21
CA TRP A 545 -10.66 2.90 -9.58
C TRP A 545 -11.87 2.63 -10.50
N PRO A 546 -11.70 1.78 -11.53
CA PRO A 546 -12.83 1.09 -12.13
C PRO A 546 -13.32 -0.02 -11.18
N ASN A 547 -14.63 -0.09 -10.95
CA ASN A 547 -15.23 -1.09 -10.06
C ASN A 547 -15.61 -2.36 -10.82
N TYR A 548 -15.05 -3.48 -10.39
CA TYR A 548 -15.53 -4.82 -10.72
C TYR A 548 -16.80 -5.13 -9.93
N LYS A 549 -17.82 -5.66 -10.62
CA LYS A 549 -19.13 -5.99 -10.05
C LYS A 549 -19.51 -7.47 -10.17
N GLY A 550 -18.69 -8.28 -10.85
CA GLY A 550 -18.92 -9.72 -11.04
C GLY A 550 -20.19 -10.12 -11.78
N ASN A 551 -20.93 -9.15 -12.34
CA ASN A 551 -22.25 -9.36 -12.92
C ASN A 551 -22.30 -9.20 -14.44
N GLY A 552 -21.15 -9.21 -15.12
CA GLY A 552 -21.09 -9.12 -16.59
C GLY A 552 -21.73 -10.30 -17.30
N GLY A 553 -21.89 -11.44 -16.61
CA GLY A 553 -22.48 -12.67 -17.18
C GLY A 553 -21.54 -13.47 -18.08
N ASP A 554 -20.36 -12.94 -18.38
CA ASP A 554 -19.38 -13.57 -19.25
C ASP A 554 -18.54 -14.59 -18.49
N ASP A 555 -18.67 -15.85 -18.88
CA ASP A 555 -17.91 -16.97 -18.36
C ASP A 555 -16.66 -17.19 -19.23
N TYR A 556 -15.49 -16.99 -18.63
CA TYR A 556 -14.20 -17.12 -19.30
C TYR A 556 -13.66 -18.54 -19.18
N GLU A 557 -13.10 -19.05 -20.28
CA GLU A 557 -12.34 -20.29 -20.32
C GLU A 557 -10.94 -19.97 -20.84
N PHE A 558 -9.91 -20.35 -20.08
CA PHE A 558 -8.51 -20.20 -20.44
C PHE A 558 -7.87 -21.55 -20.72
N SER A 559 -6.97 -21.60 -21.69
CA SER A 559 -6.15 -22.76 -21.99
C SER A 559 -4.67 -22.37 -22.00
N ILE A 560 -3.88 -22.99 -21.12
CA ILE A 560 -2.48 -22.65 -20.87
C ILE A 560 -1.58 -23.83 -21.24
N ASP A 561 -0.74 -23.62 -22.25
CA ASP A 561 0.37 -24.52 -22.60
C ASP A 561 1.64 -24.01 -21.91
N PHE A 562 1.96 -24.64 -20.78
CA PHE A 562 3.21 -24.42 -20.06
C PHE A 562 4.33 -25.26 -20.70
N GLY A 563 4.96 -24.72 -21.75
CA GLY A 563 6.01 -25.43 -22.48
C GLY A 563 7.40 -25.28 -21.85
N THR A 564 8.31 -26.19 -22.20
CA THR A 564 9.73 -26.13 -21.81
C THR A 564 10.41 -24.83 -22.23
N THR A 565 10.17 -24.42 -23.48
CA THR A 565 10.88 -23.33 -24.16
C THR A 565 10.01 -22.08 -24.29
N ASN A 566 8.78 -22.27 -24.75
CA ASN A 566 7.79 -21.21 -24.88
C ASN A 566 6.48 -21.64 -24.20
N SER A 567 5.81 -20.69 -23.55
CA SER A 567 4.47 -20.83 -23.01
C SER A 567 3.46 -20.11 -23.91
N HIS A 568 2.20 -20.53 -23.85
CA HIS A 568 1.11 -19.92 -24.61
C HIS A 568 -0.19 -19.92 -23.80
N ILE A 569 -0.99 -18.87 -23.95
CA ILE A 569 -2.31 -18.76 -23.31
C ILE A 569 -3.32 -18.38 -24.39
N GLU A 570 -4.41 -19.12 -24.49
CA GLU A 570 -5.61 -18.75 -25.23
C GLU A 570 -6.76 -18.55 -24.25
N TYR A 571 -7.72 -17.72 -24.63
CA TYR A 571 -8.99 -17.60 -23.92
C TYR A 571 -10.18 -17.60 -24.88
N LYS A 572 -11.33 -17.98 -24.34
CA LYS A 572 -12.63 -17.92 -24.99
C LYS A 572 -13.66 -17.43 -23.97
N ILE A 573 -14.65 -16.70 -24.46
CA ILE A 573 -15.82 -16.29 -23.67
C ILE A 573 -17.00 -17.10 -24.18
N ASP A 574 -17.73 -17.75 -23.28
CA ASP A 574 -18.87 -18.58 -23.67
C ASP A 574 -19.91 -17.77 -24.45
N GLY A 575 -20.41 -18.33 -25.55
CA GLY A 575 -21.36 -17.67 -26.45
C GLY A 575 -20.84 -16.49 -27.30
N GLN A 576 -19.59 -16.02 -27.16
CA GLN A 576 -19.09 -14.80 -27.83
C GLN A 576 -18.08 -15.01 -28.98
N GLY A 577 -17.96 -16.23 -29.53
CA GLY A 577 -17.20 -16.48 -30.75
C GLY A 577 -16.01 -17.43 -30.60
N SER A 578 -14.98 -17.23 -31.43
CA SER A 578 -13.79 -18.09 -31.51
C SER A 578 -12.75 -17.76 -30.44
N GLU A 579 -11.95 -18.77 -30.11
CA GLU A 579 -10.74 -18.68 -29.28
C GLU A 579 -9.76 -17.60 -29.77
N LYS A 580 -9.11 -16.91 -28.82
CA LYS A 580 -8.13 -15.83 -29.05
C LYS A 580 -6.91 -15.99 -28.15
N ALA A 581 -5.73 -15.67 -28.68
CA ALA A 581 -4.51 -15.58 -27.90
C ALA A 581 -4.65 -14.50 -26.81
N PHE A 582 -4.03 -14.73 -25.65
CA PHE A 582 -4.06 -13.79 -24.54
C PHE A 582 -3.44 -12.46 -24.95
N ASP A 583 -4.18 -11.38 -24.66
CA ASP A 583 -3.81 -10.01 -24.96
C ASP A 583 -4.16 -9.07 -23.81
N ILE A 584 -3.47 -7.93 -23.75
CA ILE A 584 -3.79 -6.76 -22.94
C ILE A 584 -3.87 -5.59 -23.92
N SER A 585 -5.10 -5.17 -24.19
CA SER A 585 -5.44 -4.08 -25.10
C SER A 585 -5.50 -2.74 -24.37
N LYS A 586 -5.87 -1.67 -25.09
CA LYS A 586 -6.08 -0.36 -24.48
C LYS A 586 -7.34 -0.32 -23.61
N GLU A 587 -8.34 -1.10 -23.98
CA GLU A 587 -9.64 -1.17 -23.34
C GLU A 587 -9.58 -1.88 -21.97
N ASP A 588 -8.68 -2.86 -21.84
CA ASP A 588 -8.51 -3.67 -20.64
C ASP A 588 -7.11 -3.62 -20.03
N THR A 589 -6.42 -2.48 -20.25
CA THR A 589 -5.11 -2.18 -19.65
C THR A 589 -5.10 -2.50 -18.15
N GLN A 590 -4.13 -3.33 -17.74
CA GLN A 590 -4.06 -3.86 -16.39
C GLN A 590 -3.13 -3.06 -15.47
N ILE A 591 -2.00 -2.55 -15.99
CA ILE A 591 -1.07 -1.69 -15.24
C ILE A 591 -1.25 -0.23 -15.65
N VAL A 592 -1.26 0.69 -14.69
CA VAL A 592 -1.28 2.13 -14.95
C VAL A 592 -0.13 2.84 -14.26
N PHE A 593 0.26 4.00 -14.80
CA PHE A 593 1.34 4.83 -14.28
C PHE A 593 0.81 6.18 -13.83
N LEU A 594 1.51 6.80 -12.88
CA LEU A 594 1.19 8.15 -12.41
C LEU A 594 1.41 9.21 -13.49
N ILE A 595 2.42 9.01 -14.34
CA ILE A 595 2.71 9.85 -15.50
C ILE A 595 1.83 9.42 -16.70
N PRO A 596 1.12 10.37 -17.36
CA PRO A 596 0.37 10.12 -18.59
C PRO A 596 1.28 9.65 -19.73
N GLU A 597 0.78 8.74 -20.55
CA GLU A 597 1.52 8.17 -21.68
C GLU A 597 1.84 9.21 -22.77
N ASP A 598 0.99 10.23 -22.94
CA ASP A 598 1.16 11.31 -23.91
C ASP A 598 2.02 12.48 -23.40
N THR A 599 2.64 12.34 -22.21
CA THR A 599 3.49 13.39 -21.63
C THR A 599 4.66 13.71 -22.56
N SER A 600 4.82 14.99 -22.91
CA SER A 600 5.89 15.46 -23.78
C SER A 600 7.27 15.30 -23.14
N ILE A 601 8.13 14.46 -23.73
CA ILE A 601 9.49 14.15 -23.25
C ILE A 601 10.50 15.25 -23.63
N ARG A 602 10.35 16.45 -23.03
CA ARG A 602 11.20 17.63 -23.34
C ARG A 602 12.39 17.81 -22.41
N THR A 603 12.29 17.41 -21.14
CA THR A 603 13.35 17.61 -20.14
C THR A 603 14.04 16.29 -19.78
N GLN A 604 15.24 16.39 -19.21
CA GLN A 604 15.99 15.20 -18.78
C GLN A 604 15.30 14.51 -17.60
N GLU A 605 14.67 15.26 -16.72
CA GLU A 605 13.94 14.74 -15.56
C GLU A 605 12.75 13.89 -16.01
N ILE A 606 11.96 14.37 -16.99
CA ILE A 606 10.85 13.60 -17.55
C ILE A 606 11.38 12.36 -18.29
N ARG A 607 12.49 12.45 -19.04
CA ARG A 607 13.14 11.29 -19.67
C ARG A 607 13.49 10.22 -18.66
N SER A 608 14.08 10.61 -17.53
CA SER A 608 14.47 9.69 -16.49
C SER A 608 13.27 9.08 -15.74
N VAL A 609 12.16 9.82 -15.58
CA VAL A 609 10.89 9.25 -15.07
C VAL A 609 10.34 8.18 -16.02
N PHE A 610 10.31 8.44 -17.33
CA PHE A 610 9.88 7.43 -18.31
C PHE A 610 10.77 6.19 -18.31
N ASP A 611 12.10 6.37 -18.30
CA ASP A 611 13.06 5.27 -18.21
C ASP A 611 12.89 4.48 -16.90
N ALA A 612 12.69 5.16 -15.77
CA ALA A 612 12.35 4.51 -14.50
C ALA A 612 11.02 3.74 -14.58
N GLY A 613 10.02 4.25 -15.31
CA GLY A 613 8.78 3.54 -15.63
C GLY A 613 9.05 2.21 -16.35
N THR A 614 9.98 2.16 -17.30
CA THR A 614 10.34 0.91 -18.00
C THR A 614 11.02 -0.13 -17.09
N HIS A 615 11.57 0.28 -15.94
CA HIS A 615 12.05 -0.66 -14.92
C HIS A 615 10.87 -1.32 -14.20
N LEU A 616 9.86 -0.52 -13.83
CA LEU A 616 8.64 -1.03 -13.20
C LEU A 616 7.86 -1.96 -14.15
N GLU A 617 7.84 -1.67 -15.46
CA GLU A 617 7.25 -2.58 -16.46
C GLU A 617 7.98 -3.93 -16.51
N GLN A 618 9.32 -3.94 -16.52
CA GLN A 618 10.11 -5.18 -16.56
C GLN A 618 10.00 -5.99 -15.25
N GLU A 619 9.69 -5.33 -14.12
CA GLU A 619 9.50 -5.96 -12.81
C GLU A 619 8.09 -6.53 -12.59
N VAL A 620 7.11 -6.14 -13.42
CA VAL A 620 5.70 -6.52 -13.28
C VAL A 620 5.13 -7.01 -14.60
N ILE A 621 4.66 -6.10 -15.45
CA ILE A 621 4.16 -6.38 -16.80
C ILE A 621 4.16 -5.08 -17.62
N SER A 622 4.19 -5.21 -18.95
CA SER A 622 3.97 -4.09 -19.86
C SER A 622 2.51 -3.63 -19.88
N LYS A 623 2.31 -2.37 -20.27
CA LYS A 623 0.97 -1.79 -20.45
C LYS A 623 0.12 -2.55 -21.47
N TYR A 624 0.74 -2.98 -22.57
CA TYR A 624 0.12 -3.71 -23.66
C TYR A 624 0.83 -5.04 -23.90
N PHE A 625 0.07 -6.03 -24.35
CA PHE A 625 0.56 -7.38 -24.64
C PHE A 625 -0.30 -7.99 -25.75
N GLY A 626 0.28 -8.66 -26.74
CA GLY A 626 -0.47 -9.36 -27.78
C GLY A 626 -0.06 -8.95 -29.19
N ASP A 627 -0.93 -9.19 -30.16
CA ASP A 627 -0.61 -8.99 -31.58
C ASP A 627 -0.17 -7.56 -31.87
N ASN A 628 0.95 -7.41 -32.59
CA ASN A 628 1.63 -6.14 -32.93
C ASN A 628 2.38 -5.45 -31.77
N GLU A 629 2.37 -6.01 -30.57
CA GLU A 629 3.21 -5.55 -29.46
C GLU A 629 4.54 -6.29 -29.42
N LEU A 630 5.57 -5.65 -28.83
CA LEU A 630 6.87 -6.29 -28.63
C LEU A 630 6.73 -7.57 -27.80
N ARG A 631 5.87 -7.52 -26.77
CA ARG A 631 5.51 -8.64 -25.90
C ARG A 631 4.20 -9.24 -26.39
N ASN A 632 4.24 -10.51 -26.74
CA ASN A 632 3.15 -11.23 -27.39
C ASN A 632 3.28 -12.72 -27.08
N ALA A 633 2.19 -13.45 -27.30
CA ALA A 633 2.17 -14.90 -27.23
C ALA A 633 2.44 -15.51 -28.62
N PRO A 634 3.13 -16.67 -28.71
CA PRO A 634 3.75 -17.40 -27.61
C PRO A 634 4.96 -16.64 -27.05
N PHE A 635 5.21 -16.78 -25.75
CA PHE A 635 6.28 -16.08 -25.03
C PHE A 635 7.26 -17.06 -24.39
N ARG A 636 8.49 -16.62 -24.11
CA ARG A 636 9.53 -17.45 -23.49
C ARG A 636 9.06 -17.96 -22.13
N THR A 637 9.27 -19.26 -21.87
CA THR A 637 9.11 -19.82 -20.52
C THR A 637 10.31 -19.41 -19.67
N CYS A 638 10.25 -18.20 -19.12
CA CYS A 638 11.35 -17.60 -18.39
C CYS A 638 10.82 -16.90 -17.14
N LEU A 639 11.53 -17.04 -16.02
CA LEU A 639 11.34 -16.24 -14.82
C LEU A 639 12.55 -15.32 -14.66
N VAL A 640 12.30 -14.03 -14.43
CA VAL A 640 13.32 -13.08 -14.01
C VAL A 640 13.18 -12.82 -12.52
N GLN A 641 14.30 -12.85 -11.80
CA GLN A 641 14.33 -12.60 -10.36
C GLN A 641 15.51 -11.71 -9.98
N ASN A 642 15.44 -11.08 -8.83
CA ASN A 642 16.58 -10.42 -8.21
C ASN A 642 17.77 -11.38 -8.03
N LYS A 643 19.00 -10.92 -8.36
CA LYS A 643 20.23 -11.73 -8.24
C LYS A 643 20.50 -12.20 -6.81
N ASP A 644 20.07 -11.43 -5.83
CA ASP A 644 20.29 -11.62 -4.39
C ASP A 644 19.06 -12.18 -3.65
N ILE A 645 18.10 -12.76 -4.37
CA ILE A 645 16.91 -13.39 -3.76
C ILE A 645 17.32 -14.47 -2.74
N ASN A 646 16.58 -14.54 -1.63
CA ASN A 646 16.78 -15.56 -0.59
C ASN A 646 15.46 -16.31 -0.34
N TYR A 647 15.36 -17.53 -0.88
CA TYR A 647 14.18 -18.39 -0.74
C TYR A 647 13.97 -18.98 0.67
N ASN A 648 14.88 -18.74 1.62
CA ASN A 648 14.64 -19.03 3.05
C ASN A 648 13.82 -17.93 3.74
N GLN A 649 13.51 -16.84 3.03
CA GLN A 649 12.60 -15.79 3.47
C GLN A 649 11.35 -15.80 2.59
N PRO A 650 10.23 -15.20 3.04
CA PRO A 650 9.07 -15.00 2.19
C PRO A 650 9.45 -14.25 0.90
N THR A 651 9.09 -14.85 -0.24
CA THR A 651 9.25 -14.28 -1.58
C THR A 651 7.87 -14.06 -2.20
N PHE A 652 7.75 -13.01 -3.00
CA PHE A 652 6.48 -12.61 -3.61
C PHE A 652 6.66 -12.33 -5.10
N ILE A 653 5.65 -12.71 -5.88
CA ILE A 653 5.56 -12.30 -7.29
C ILE A 653 5.50 -10.77 -7.38
N PHE A 654 6.14 -10.20 -8.40
CA PHE A 654 6.39 -8.78 -8.62
C PHE A 654 7.35 -8.11 -7.63
N ALA A 655 7.53 -8.63 -6.41
CA ALA A 655 8.46 -8.05 -5.43
C ALA A 655 9.88 -8.62 -5.53
N ASP A 656 10.00 -9.93 -5.82
CA ASP A 656 11.28 -10.63 -5.89
C ASP A 656 11.52 -11.30 -7.26
N ALA A 657 10.44 -11.65 -7.97
CA ALA A 657 10.49 -12.27 -9.30
C ALA A 657 9.23 -11.97 -10.12
N ASN A 658 9.30 -12.18 -11.43
CA ASN A 658 8.18 -12.10 -12.36
C ASN A 658 8.49 -12.89 -13.65
N ALA A 659 7.49 -13.13 -14.50
CA ALA A 659 7.66 -13.77 -15.79
C ALA A 659 8.48 -12.86 -16.70
N GLY A 660 9.48 -13.44 -17.35
CA GLY A 660 10.42 -12.78 -18.22
C GLY A 660 9.84 -12.50 -19.60
N PHE A 661 8.71 -11.79 -19.70
CA PHE A 661 8.14 -11.39 -21.00
C PHE A 661 9.09 -10.54 -21.86
N ASP A 662 10.09 -9.95 -21.22
CA ASP A 662 11.18 -9.18 -21.81
C ASP A 662 12.36 -10.02 -22.30
N TYR A 663 12.46 -11.27 -21.87
CA TYR A 663 13.57 -12.14 -22.22
C TYR A 663 13.65 -12.33 -23.74
N GLU A 664 14.85 -12.23 -24.30
CA GLU A 664 15.14 -12.26 -25.75
C GLU A 664 14.56 -11.08 -26.58
N LYS A 665 13.85 -10.14 -25.95
CA LYS A 665 13.19 -9.00 -26.64
C LYS A 665 13.78 -7.66 -26.27
N VAL A 666 14.12 -7.48 -24.99
CA VAL A 666 14.87 -6.34 -24.47
C VAL A 666 15.98 -6.84 -23.55
N VAL A 667 16.94 -5.96 -23.26
CA VAL A 667 18.01 -6.28 -22.32
C VAL A 667 17.44 -6.43 -20.91
N ILE A 668 17.66 -7.60 -20.30
CA ILE A 668 17.33 -7.83 -18.89
C ILE A 668 18.24 -6.96 -18.01
N ARG A 669 17.65 -6.22 -17.06
CA ARG A 669 18.42 -5.33 -16.18
C ARG A 669 19.47 -6.10 -15.40
N THR A 670 20.60 -5.44 -15.13
CA THR A 670 21.80 -6.05 -14.52
C THR A 670 21.60 -6.53 -13.08
N TYR A 671 20.58 -6.04 -12.36
CA TYR A 671 20.21 -6.51 -11.02
C TYR A 671 19.29 -7.75 -11.05
N LEU A 672 18.79 -8.13 -12.23
CA LEU A 672 17.95 -9.30 -12.45
C LEU A 672 18.77 -10.46 -13.05
N LYS A 673 18.26 -11.67 -12.88
CA LYS A 673 18.74 -12.88 -13.53
C LYS A 673 17.56 -13.66 -14.10
N ALA A 674 17.71 -14.08 -15.34
CA ALA A 674 16.74 -14.92 -16.05
C ALA A 674 17.01 -16.41 -15.79
N PHE A 675 15.93 -17.18 -15.65
CA PHE A 675 15.94 -18.63 -15.50
C PHE A 675 14.94 -19.22 -16.50
N THR A 676 15.43 -20.10 -17.38
CA THR A 676 14.65 -20.86 -18.37
C THR A 676 14.49 -22.31 -17.90
N ASP A 677 13.84 -23.15 -18.71
CA ASP A 677 13.60 -24.58 -18.42
C ASP A 677 12.86 -24.85 -17.08
N LEU A 678 11.92 -23.97 -16.73
CA LEU A 678 11.19 -24.04 -15.47
C LEU A 678 10.36 -25.31 -15.30
N LYS A 679 9.92 -25.92 -16.41
CA LYS A 679 9.01 -27.08 -16.43
C LYS A 679 9.64 -28.35 -15.85
N TRP A 680 10.94 -28.54 -16.09
CA TRP A 680 11.70 -29.72 -15.69
C TRP A 680 12.63 -29.43 -14.51
N ALA A 681 12.59 -28.23 -13.96
CA ALA A 681 13.46 -27.81 -12.87
C ALA A 681 13.42 -28.79 -11.67
N ASN A 682 14.61 -29.13 -11.16
CA ASN A 682 14.84 -30.24 -10.24
C ASN A 682 14.12 -30.09 -8.88
N ASN A 683 14.22 -31.11 -8.02
CA ASN A 683 13.62 -31.12 -6.69
C ASN A 683 14.32 -30.23 -5.65
N ASN A 684 15.24 -29.34 -6.02
CA ASN A 684 15.79 -28.39 -5.06
C ASN A 684 14.72 -27.35 -4.66
N ALA A 685 14.89 -26.77 -3.47
CA ALA A 685 13.89 -25.88 -2.89
C ALA A 685 13.68 -24.62 -3.75
N ASP A 686 14.75 -24.05 -4.31
CA ASP A 686 14.70 -22.80 -5.07
C ASP A 686 13.92 -22.95 -6.38
N ASP A 687 14.16 -24.03 -7.13
CA ASP A 687 13.47 -24.33 -8.38
C ASP A 687 11.97 -24.51 -8.17
N LYS A 688 11.59 -25.15 -7.05
CA LYS A 688 10.18 -25.26 -6.65
C LYS A 688 9.54 -23.89 -6.40
N HIS A 689 10.26 -22.95 -5.79
CA HIS A 689 9.76 -21.59 -5.60
C HIS A 689 9.64 -20.82 -6.91
N ARG A 690 10.64 -20.91 -7.80
CA ARG A 690 10.59 -20.30 -9.14
C ARG A 690 9.38 -20.77 -9.94
N LEU A 691 9.15 -22.08 -9.95
CA LEU A 691 8.02 -22.70 -10.64
C LEU A 691 6.68 -22.22 -10.07
N LYS A 692 6.54 -22.15 -8.73
CA LYS A 692 5.35 -21.59 -8.07
C LYS A 692 5.09 -20.14 -8.49
N LEU A 693 6.12 -19.28 -8.44
CA LEU A 693 6.01 -17.86 -8.79
C LEU A 693 5.61 -17.67 -10.26
N TYR A 694 6.20 -18.44 -11.18
CA TYR A 694 5.84 -18.37 -12.60
C TYR A 694 4.39 -18.78 -12.86
N ILE A 695 3.94 -19.91 -12.29
CA ILE A 695 2.55 -20.38 -12.43
C ILE A 695 1.56 -19.39 -11.82
N GLU A 696 1.89 -18.79 -10.68
CA GLU A 696 1.08 -17.74 -10.05
C GLU A 696 0.87 -16.55 -10.97
N GLU A 697 1.92 -16.09 -11.66
CA GLU A 697 1.79 -14.97 -12.59
C GLU A 697 0.90 -15.30 -13.78
N LEU A 698 1.03 -16.49 -14.41
CA LEU A 698 0.16 -16.90 -15.51
C LEU A 698 -1.32 -16.88 -15.09
N LEU A 699 -1.61 -17.32 -13.87
CA LEU A 699 -2.95 -17.30 -13.30
C LEU A 699 -3.42 -15.88 -12.97
N ILE A 700 -2.54 -15.00 -12.47
CA ILE A 700 -2.84 -13.59 -12.22
C ILE A 700 -3.21 -12.88 -13.52
N LEU A 701 -2.52 -13.16 -14.63
CA LEU A 701 -2.87 -12.62 -15.95
C LEU A 701 -4.28 -12.99 -16.36
N CYS A 702 -4.64 -14.28 -16.23
CA CYS A 702 -5.99 -14.77 -16.52
C CYS A 702 -7.03 -14.08 -15.62
N LYS A 703 -6.80 -14.05 -14.30
CA LYS A 703 -7.70 -13.40 -13.34
C LYS A 703 -7.90 -11.91 -13.67
N ASN A 704 -6.82 -11.19 -13.95
CA ASN A 704 -6.90 -9.76 -14.23
C ASN A 704 -7.62 -9.46 -15.54
N LYS A 705 -7.50 -10.33 -16.56
CA LYS A 705 -8.30 -10.26 -17.78
C LYS A 705 -9.79 -10.35 -17.47
N VAL A 706 -10.21 -11.27 -16.60
CA VAL A 706 -11.61 -11.42 -16.15
C VAL A 706 -12.06 -10.18 -15.37
N LEU A 707 -11.25 -9.71 -14.41
CA LEU A 707 -11.59 -8.55 -13.57
C LEU A 707 -11.75 -7.27 -14.40
N LYS A 708 -10.82 -7.00 -15.32
CA LYS A 708 -10.86 -5.80 -16.16
C LYS A 708 -12.04 -5.76 -17.12
N ASN A 709 -12.51 -6.93 -17.55
CA ASN A 709 -13.65 -7.07 -18.44
C ASN A 709 -14.97 -7.41 -17.71
N ASN A 710 -15.00 -7.31 -16.37
CA ASN A 710 -16.18 -7.57 -15.54
C ASN A 710 -16.80 -8.97 -15.71
N GLY A 711 -15.98 -9.98 -16.05
CA GLY A 711 -16.40 -11.37 -16.21
C GLY A 711 -16.63 -12.10 -14.88
N ASN A 712 -17.18 -13.31 -14.94
CA ASN A 712 -17.52 -14.09 -13.75
C ASN A 712 -16.34 -14.94 -13.25
N ILE A 713 -15.75 -14.53 -12.13
CA ILE A 713 -14.60 -15.23 -11.50
C ILE A 713 -14.97 -16.64 -11.05
N ASN A 714 -16.17 -16.85 -10.49
CA ASN A 714 -16.56 -18.14 -9.92
C ASN A 714 -16.83 -19.21 -10.98
N ASN A 715 -17.20 -18.80 -12.20
CA ASN A 715 -17.40 -19.70 -13.34
C ASN A 715 -16.17 -19.78 -14.26
N THR A 716 -15.13 -18.99 -14.01
CA THR A 716 -13.92 -19.00 -14.85
C THR A 716 -13.23 -20.36 -14.75
N LYS A 717 -12.91 -20.94 -15.92
CA LYS A 717 -12.21 -22.22 -16.05
C LYS A 717 -10.79 -22.02 -16.58
N VAL A 718 -9.86 -22.82 -16.09
CA VAL A 718 -8.47 -22.85 -16.55
C VAL A 718 -8.10 -24.29 -16.85
N THR A 719 -7.70 -24.55 -18.09
CA THR A 719 -7.16 -25.83 -18.54
C THR A 719 -5.66 -25.68 -18.76
N TRP A 720 -4.84 -26.56 -18.20
CA TRP A 720 -3.40 -26.61 -18.47
C TRP A 720 -2.98 -27.99 -18.99
N PHE A 721 -1.83 -28.07 -19.66
CA PHE A 721 -1.36 -29.29 -20.29
C PHE A 721 -0.02 -29.81 -19.74
N TYR A 722 0.19 -31.12 -19.84
CA TYR A 722 1.43 -31.79 -19.43
C TYR A 722 1.85 -32.92 -20.39
N PRO A 723 3.16 -33.20 -20.55
CA PRO A 723 3.65 -34.33 -21.33
C PRO A 723 3.60 -35.62 -20.51
N VAL A 724 3.28 -36.75 -21.15
CA VAL A 724 3.12 -38.03 -20.42
C VAL A 724 4.45 -38.72 -20.07
N SER A 725 5.57 -38.24 -20.63
CA SER A 725 6.93 -38.69 -20.26
C SER A 725 7.37 -38.19 -18.88
N MET A 726 6.58 -37.34 -18.23
CA MET A 726 6.82 -36.95 -16.84
C MET A 726 6.62 -38.14 -15.89
N THR A 727 7.52 -38.28 -14.92
CA THR A 727 7.33 -39.23 -13.83
C THR A 727 6.07 -38.86 -13.02
N SER A 728 5.42 -39.87 -12.42
CA SER A 728 4.21 -39.66 -11.61
C SER A 728 4.44 -38.67 -10.46
N ASN A 729 5.64 -38.70 -9.85
CA ASN A 729 6.01 -37.79 -8.78
C ASN A 729 6.09 -36.33 -9.27
N HIS A 730 6.75 -36.09 -10.41
CA HIS A 730 6.88 -34.75 -11.00
C HIS A 730 5.53 -34.16 -11.40
N LEU A 731 4.66 -34.96 -12.03
CA LEU A 731 3.32 -34.53 -12.42
C LEU A 731 2.45 -34.19 -11.20
N ASN A 732 2.49 -35.02 -10.14
CA ASN A 732 1.75 -34.75 -8.90
C ASN A 732 2.24 -33.47 -8.21
N ARG A 733 3.55 -33.17 -8.28
CA ARG A 733 4.12 -31.90 -7.82
C ARG A 733 3.54 -30.72 -8.60
N LEU A 734 3.52 -30.78 -9.93
CA LEU A 734 2.93 -29.73 -10.77
C LEU A 734 1.44 -29.53 -10.48
N ARG A 735 0.65 -30.61 -10.43
CA ARG A 735 -0.78 -30.56 -10.05
C ARG A 735 -1.00 -29.88 -8.71
N THR A 736 -0.14 -30.17 -7.74
CA THR A 736 -0.20 -29.54 -6.41
C THR A 736 0.09 -28.05 -6.48
N ILE A 737 1.11 -27.63 -7.24
CA ILE A 737 1.46 -26.21 -7.40
C ILE A 737 0.31 -25.47 -8.10
N TRP A 738 -0.15 -25.96 -9.26
CA TRP A 738 -1.29 -25.38 -10.00
C TRP A 738 -2.53 -25.25 -9.13
N LYS A 739 -2.92 -26.32 -8.41
CA LYS A 739 -4.08 -26.31 -7.53
C LYS A 739 -3.98 -25.27 -6.41
N ASN A 740 -2.82 -25.18 -5.76
CA ASN A 740 -2.61 -24.23 -4.66
C ASN A 740 -2.58 -22.79 -5.17
N SER A 741 -1.83 -22.53 -6.25
CA SER A 741 -1.73 -21.20 -6.87
C SER A 741 -3.07 -20.75 -7.45
N PHE A 742 -3.88 -21.65 -8.03
CA PHE A 742 -5.23 -21.33 -8.52
C PHE A 742 -6.14 -20.84 -7.39
N LYS A 743 -6.14 -21.52 -6.24
CA LYS A 743 -6.91 -21.08 -5.05
C LYS A 743 -6.37 -19.80 -4.43
N GLU A 744 -5.05 -19.62 -4.39
CA GLU A 744 -4.43 -18.41 -3.88
C GLU A 744 -4.80 -17.20 -4.76
N VAL A 745 -4.77 -17.35 -6.08
CA VAL A 745 -5.05 -16.28 -7.04
C VAL A 745 -6.54 -16.03 -7.18
N PHE A 746 -7.36 -17.02 -7.53
CA PHE A 746 -8.80 -16.82 -7.80
C PHE A 746 -9.68 -16.79 -6.54
N GLY A 747 -9.13 -17.18 -5.39
CA GLY A 747 -9.83 -17.18 -4.10
C GLY A 747 -10.33 -18.56 -3.68
N LYS A 748 -10.54 -18.75 -2.37
CA LYS A 748 -10.84 -20.06 -1.77
C LYS A 748 -12.21 -20.64 -2.15
N ASN A 749 -13.12 -19.82 -2.67
CA ASN A 749 -14.48 -20.22 -3.03
C ASN A 749 -14.56 -20.81 -4.46
N ILE A 750 -13.49 -20.69 -5.26
CA ILE A 750 -13.47 -21.29 -6.60
C ILE A 750 -13.48 -22.80 -6.49
N LYS A 751 -14.22 -23.46 -7.38
CA LYS A 751 -14.37 -24.91 -7.35
C LYS A 751 -13.15 -25.59 -7.97
N ASP A 752 -12.74 -26.72 -7.38
CA ASP A 752 -11.64 -27.53 -7.92
C ASP A 752 -11.93 -28.01 -9.36
N GLU A 753 -13.21 -28.18 -9.74
CA GLU A 753 -13.65 -28.59 -11.09
C GLU A 753 -13.39 -27.53 -12.17
N ASN A 754 -13.05 -26.29 -11.79
CA ASN A 754 -12.70 -25.23 -12.73
C ASN A 754 -11.23 -25.27 -13.16
N LEU A 755 -10.39 -26.07 -12.51
CA LEU A 755 -9.00 -26.30 -12.91
C LEU A 755 -8.89 -27.71 -13.50
N LEU A 756 -8.63 -27.77 -14.81
CA LEU A 756 -8.52 -29.02 -15.55
C LEU A 756 -7.08 -29.23 -16.03
N ASP A 757 -6.65 -30.49 -16.12
CA ASP A 757 -5.37 -30.88 -16.68
C ASP A 757 -5.53 -31.99 -17.71
N PHE A 758 -4.83 -31.88 -18.85
CA PHE A 758 -4.85 -32.88 -19.92
C PHE A 758 -3.45 -33.17 -20.47
N PRO A 759 -3.21 -34.39 -21.01
CA PRO A 759 -1.99 -34.65 -21.77
C PRO A 759 -1.86 -33.75 -23.00
N GLU A 760 -0.66 -33.22 -23.26
CA GLU A 760 -0.36 -32.30 -24.38
C GLU A 760 -0.72 -32.89 -25.75
N SER A 761 -0.51 -34.20 -25.94
CA SER A 761 -0.79 -34.89 -27.21
C SER A 761 -2.27 -35.03 -27.55
N VAL A 762 -3.18 -34.84 -26.60
CA VAL A 762 -4.63 -35.06 -26.81
C VAL A 762 -5.25 -33.89 -27.56
N ALA A 763 -4.91 -32.66 -27.17
CA ALA A 763 -5.59 -31.45 -27.63
C ALA A 763 -5.40 -31.13 -29.12
N PRO A 764 -4.19 -31.24 -29.72
CA PRO A 764 -3.97 -30.87 -31.13
C PRO A 764 -4.87 -31.57 -32.12
N PHE A 765 -5.15 -32.86 -31.90
CA PHE A 765 -6.04 -33.62 -32.74
C PHE A 765 -7.47 -33.04 -32.77
N TYR A 766 -8.01 -32.64 -31.61
CA TYR A 766 -9.37 -32.07 -31.55
C TYR A 766 -9.48 -30.75 -32.30
N TYR A 767 -8.41 -29.95 -32.31
CA TYR A 767 -8.32 -28.76 -33.16
C TYR A 767 -8.44 -29.12 -34.64
N PHE A 768 -7.61 -30.04 -35.15
CA PHE A 768 -7.64 -30.44 -36.56
C PHE A 768 -8.95 -31.13 -36.94
N LYS A 769 -9.53 -31.95 -36.06
CA LYS A 769 -10.84 -32.58 -36.27
C LYS A 769 -11.94 -31.52 -36.40
N ALA A 770 -11.96 -30.53 -35.50
CA ALA A 770 -12.99 -29.49 -35.48
C ALA A 770 -12.84 -28.47 -36.61
N LYS A 771 -11.61 -28.03 -36.93
CA LYS A 771 -11.35 -26.95 -37.91
C LYS A 771 -11.11 -27.45 -39.33
N GLU A 772 -10.51 -28.64 -39.49
CA GLU A 772 -10.10 -29.15 -40.80
C GLU A 772 -10.80 -30.45 -41.22
N GLY A 773 -11.69 -31.00 -40.40
CA GLY A 773 -12.53 -32.14 -40.75
C GLY A 773 -11.76 -33.42 -41.08
N ILE A 774 -10.62 -33.68 -40.41
CA ILE A 774 -9.79 -34.86 -40.68
C ILE A 774 -10.57 -36.18 -40.42
N PRO A 775 -10.60 -37.13 -41.38
CA PRO A 775 -11.35 -38.37 -41.23
C PRO A 775 -10.56 -39.41 -40.41
N THR A 776 -11.18 -39.98 -39.37
CA THR A 776 -10.51 -40.89 -38.43
C THR A 776 -11.23 -42.20 -38.17
N MET A 777 -12.31 -42.48 -38.91
CA MET A 777 -13.21 -43.60 -38.61
C MET A 777 -12.80 -44.92 -39.27
N ALA A 778 -12.12 -44.86 -40.41
CA ALA A 778 -11.77 -46.04 -41.21
C ALA A 778 -10.28 -46.37 -41.22
N LYS A 779 -9.42 -45.42 -40.80
CA LYS A 779 -7.97 -45.60 -40.69
C LYS A 779 -7.43 -44.73 -39.55
N PRO A 780 -6.35 -45.15 -38.87
CA PRO A 780 -5.74 -44.36 -37.81
C PRO A 780 -5.22 -43.00 -38.29
N SER A 781 -5.12 -42.05 -37.36
CA SER A 781 -4.40 -40.79 -37.52
C SER A 781 -3.43 -40.60 -36.36
N VAL A 782 -2.26 -40.05 -36.64
CA VAL A 782 -1.23 -39.78 -35.62
C VAL A 782 -1.11 -38.27 -35.43
N SER A 783 -1.18 -37.82 -34.18
CA SER A 783 -0.82 -36.47 -33.78
C SER A 783 0.57 -36.51 -33.16
N ILE A 784 1.46 -35.62 -33.61
CA ILE A 784 2.84 -35.51 -33.14
C ILE A 784 3.08 -34.05 -32.71
N ASP A 785 3.14 -33.82 -31.40
CA ASP A 785 3.46 -32.52 -30.82
C ASP A 785 4.95 -32.46 -30.49
N ILE A 786 5.72 -31.65 -31.23
CA ILE A 786 7.17 -31.53 -31.04
C ILE A 786 7.46 -30.23 -30.30
N GLY A 787 7.74 -30.34 -29.01
CA GLY A 787 8.14 -29.24 -28.15
C GLY A 787 9.62 -28.89 -28.24
N GLY A 788 10.10 -28.20 -27.20
CA GLY A 788 11.54 -27.98 -27.00
C GLY A 788 12.22 -29.22 -26.40
N GLY A 789 11.64 -29.80 -25.35
CA GLY A 789 12.21 -30.95 -24.63
C GLY A 789 11.61 -32.31 -24.97
N THR A 790 10.33 -32.37 -25.32
CA THR A 790 9.59 -33.64 -25.55
C THR A 790 8.89 -33.66 -26.90
N THR A 791 8.72 -34.86 -27.43
CA THR A 791 7.82 -35.15 -28.54
C THR A 791 6.70 -36.04 -28.01
N ASP A 792 5.48 -35.54 -28.08
CA ASP A 792 4.28 -36.18 -27.54
C ASP A 792 3.41 -36.68 -28.68
N ILE A 793 3.07 -37.97 -28.65
CA ILE A 793 2.39 -38.68 -29.72
C ILE A 793 1.03 -39.16 -29.25
N MET A 794 0.06 -39.11 -30.16
CA MET A 794 -1.26 -39.64 -29.95
C MET A 794 -1.79 -40.35 -31.18
N ILE A 795 -2.21 -41.61 -31.02
CA ILE A 795 -2.86 -42.40 -32.07
C ILE A 795 -4.37 -42.36 -31.84
N TYR A 796 -5.09 -41.91 -32.86
CA TYR A 796 -6.54 -41.93 -32.94
C TYR A 796 -7.00 -42.96 -33.95
N ALA A 797 -7.89 -43.86 -33.54
CA ALA A 797 -8.60 -44.78 -34.43
C ALA A 797 -10.04 -44.94 -33.94
N ASP A 798 -10.95 -45.33 -34.84
CA ASP A 798 -12.38 -45.49 -34.55
C ASP A 798 -13.04 -44.25 -33.93
N GLY A 799 -12.50 -43.06 -34.22
CA GLY A 799 -13.03 -41.78 -33.73
C GLY A 799 -12.64 -41.40 -32.30
N GLU A 800 -11.82 -42.20 -31.62
CA GLU A 800 -11.44 -42.00 -30.22
C GLU A 800 -9.92 -42.12 -29.96
N PRO A 801 -9.43 -41.53 -28.85
CA PRO A 801 -8.12 -41.80 -28.27
C PRO A 801 -7.80 -43.30 -28.12
N LYS A 802 -6.70 -43.81 -28.70
CA LYS A 802 -6.30 -45.23 -28.53
C LYS A 802 -4.96 -45.43 -27.83
N LEU A 803 -3.97 -44.59 -28.10
CA LEU A 803 -2.63 -44.75 -27.54
C LEU A 803 -1.94 -43.40 -27.43
N ILE A 804 -1.40 -43.09 -26.24
CA ILE A 804 -0.55 -41.94 -25.97
C ILE A 804 0.89 -42.42 -25.75
N SER A 805 1.87 -41.75 -26.33
CA SER A 805 3.29 -41.96 -26.03
C SER A 805 4.02 -40.61 -25.97
N SER A 806 5.16 -40.55 -25.29
CA SER A 806 5.98 -39.33 -25.21
C SER A 806 7.42 -39.71 -24.96
N PHE A 807 8.34 -38.95 -25.54
CA PHE A 807 9.77 -39.18 -25.37
C PHE A 807 10.59 -37.89 -25.44
N ARG A 808 11.73 -37.86 -24.75
CA ARG A 808 12.68 -36.73 -24.69
C ARG A 808 13.58 -36.60 -25.93
N PHE A 809 12.95 -36.51 -27.10
CA PHE A 809 13.64 -36.28 -28.38
C PHE A 809 12.89 -35.23 -29.19
N ALA A 810 13.29 -33.96 -29.05
CA ALA A 810 12.57 -32.80 -29.58
C ALA A 810 13.55 -31.70 -30.07
N GLY A 811 13.14 -30.43 -30.11
CA GLY A 811 13.99 -29.34 -30.59
C GLY A 811 15.37 -29.27 -29.93
N ASN A 812 15.48 -29.57 -28.64
CA ASN A 812 16.73 -29.60 -27.89
C ASN A 812 17.68 -30.73 -28.33
N ALA A 813 17.18 -31.81 -28.94
CA ALA A 813 18.03 -32.85 -29.52
C ALA A 813 18.76 -32.37 -30.79
N ILE A 814 18.21 -31.37 -31.48
CA ILE A 814 18.82 -30.75 -32.67
C ILE A 814 19.73 -29.59 -32.26
N PHE A 815 19.20 -28.65 -31.47
CA PHE A 815 19.85 -27.36 -31.22
C PHE A 815 20.58 -27.28 -29.87
N GLY A 816 20.35 -28.24 -28.98
CA GLY A 816 21.02 -28.31 -27.69
C GLY A 816 22.43 -28.88 -27.76
N ASP A 817 23.05 -29.00 -26.59
CA ASP A 817 24.46 -29.34 -26.44
C ASP A 817 24.74 -30.86 -26.32
N GLY A 818 23.75 -31.71 -26.61
CA GLY A 818 23.87 -33.15 -26.34
C GLY A 818 24.02 -33.44 -24.83
N PHE A 819 24.58 -34.59 -24.46
CA PHE A 819 24.72 -34.99 -23.05
C PHE A 819 25.92 -34.35 -22.34
N ASN A 820 27.03 -34.10 -23.05
CA ASN A 820 28.30 -33.61 -22.48
C ASN A 820 28.89 -32.40 -23.23
N GLY A 821 28.13 -31.77 -24.13
CA GLY A 821 28.59 -30.61 -24.86
C GLY A 821 28.40 -29.30 -24.11
N ASN A 822 28.82 -28.22 -24.77
CA ASN A 822 28.61 -26.85 -24.32
C ASN A 822 28.46 -25.94 -25.55
N ILE A 823 28.16 -24.67 -25.30
CA ILE A 823 27.92 -23.68 -26.36
C ILE A 823 29.04 -23.55 -27.40
N ASN A 824 30.31 -23.78 -27.03
CA ASN A 824 31.43 -23.71 -27.97
C ASN A 824 31.62 -25.00 -28.79
N GLY A 825 31.04 -26.12 -28.35
CA GLY A 825 31.01 -27.38 -29.09
C GLY A 825 29.77 -27.54 -29.97
N ASN A 826 28.84 -26.59 -29.91
CA ASN A 826 27.58 -26.68 -30.64
C ASN A 826 27.76 -26.24 -32.11
N GLY A 827 27.59 -27.17 -33.04
CA GLY A 827 27.81 -26.91 -34.47
C GLY A 827 26.94 -25.81 -35.08
N PHE A 828 25.71 -25.62 -34.59
CA PHE A 828 24.85 -24.52 -35.04
C PHE A 828 25.38 -23.17 -34.54
N VAL A 829 25.78 -23.10 -33.28
CA VAL A 829 26.34 -21.87 -32.70
C VAL A 829 27.64 -21.50 -33.41
N ASN A 830 28.56 -22.45 -33.57
CA ASN A 830 29.85 -22.24 -34.24
C ASN A 830 29.69 -21.69 -35.65
N LYS A 831 28.70 -22.19 -36.40
CA LYS A 831 28.45 -21.76 -37.77
C LYS A 831 27.78 -20.40 -37.88
N TYR A 832 26.76 -20.13 -37.07
CA TYR A 832 25.85 -19.00 -37.29
C TYR A 832 26.07 -17.79 -36.36
N TYR A 833 26.70 -17.97 -35.18
CA TYR A 833 26.88 -16.88 -34.22
C TYR A 833 27.60 -15.67 -34.82
N THR A 834 28.79 -15.88 -35.41
CA THR A 834 29.61 -14.80 -35.99
C THR A 834 28.88 -14.09 -37.13
N LYS A 835 28.20 -14.86 -38.00
CA LYS A 835 27.43 -14.32 -39.12
C LYS A 835 26.32 -13.37 -38.62
N PHE A 836 25.51 -13.82 -37.68
CA PHE A 836 24.41 -13.00 -37.16
C PHE A 836 24.93 -11.79 -36.37
N LYS A 837 25.99 -11.96 -35.58
CA LYS A 837 26.67 -10.87 -34.87
C LYS A 837 27.13 -9.76 -35.80
N GLU A 838 27.77 -10.12 -36.93
CA GLU A 838 28.22 -9.15 -37.93
C GLU A 838 27.05 -8.40 -38.56
N VAL A 839 25.97 -9.08 -38.93
CA VAL A 839 24.78 -8.45 -39.52
C VAL A 839 24.12 -7.49 -38.54
N LEU A 840 23.95 -7.87 -37.26
CA LEU A 840 23.38 -7.01 -36.23
C LEU A 840 24.25 -5.75 -36.01
N SER A 841 25.58 -5.93 -35.95
CA SER A 841 26.54 -4.85 -35.78
C SER A 841 26.53 -3.86 -36.96
N GLN A 842 26.60 -4.36 -38.19
CA GLN A 842 26.60 -3.54 -39.42
C GLN A 842 25.31 -2.74 -39.61
N ASN A 843 24.19 -3.20 -39.04
CA ASN A 843 22.89 -2.54 -39.14
C ASN A 843 22.52 -1.71 -37.91
N GLU A 844 23.47 -1.45 -36.99
CA GLU A 844 23.26 -0.64 -35.77
C GLU A 844 22.13 -1.17 -34.86
N LEU A 845 21.91 -2.49 -34.83
CA LEU A 845 20.93 -3.15 -33.96
C LEU A 845 21.54 -3.43 -32.57
N LYS A 846 21.81 -2.35 -31.83
CA LYS A 846 22.58 -2.41 -30.56
C LYS A 846 21.93 -3.27 -29.48
N VAL A 847 20.60 -3.20 -29.36
CA VAL A 847 19.85 -3.95 -28.34
C VAL A 847 19.92 -5.45 -28.63
N GLU A 848 19.61 -5.84 -29.86
CA GLU A 848 19.66 -7.23 -30.31
C GLU A 848 21.09 -7.80 -30.26
N LEU A 849 22.09 -6.99 -30.59
CA LEU A 849 23.50 -7.37 -30.46
C LEU A 849 23.89 -7.62 -29.00
N GLU A 850 23.49 -6.74 -28.07
CA GLU A 850 23.75 -6.93 -26.65
C GLU A 850 23.08 -8.19 -26.10
N ILE A 851 21.83 -8.48 -26.53
CA ILE A 851 21.13 -9.72 -26.16
C ILE A 851 21.92 -10.94 -26.68
N LEU A 852 22.32 -10.94 -27.96
CA LEU A 852 23.11 -12.03 -28.55
C LEU A 852 24.40 -12.29 -27.77
N GLU A 853 25.14 -11.24 -27.45
CA GLU A 853 26.41 -11.33 -26.72
C GLU A 853 26.21 -11.83 -25.30
N LYS A 854 25.16 -11.39 -24.58
CA LYS A 854 24.84 -11.89 -23.24
C LYS A 854 24.43 -13.35 -23.25
N LEU A 855 23.64 -13.78 -24.23
CA LEU A 855 23.26 -15.19 -24.37
C LEU A 855 24.50 -16.08 -24.58
N PHE A 856 25.45 -15.62 -25.40
CA PHE A 856 26.67 -16.37 -25.69
C PHE A 856 27.69 -16.35 -24.53
N HIS A 857 27.94 -15.19 -23.93
CA HIS A 857 29.03 -15.01 -22.95
C HIS A 857 28.58 -15.19 -21.49
N GLU A 858 27.36 -14.79 -21.13
CA GLU A 858 26.87 -14.80 -19.73
C GLU A 858 25.97 -16.01 -19.46
N ASN A 859 24.97 -16.28 -20.30
CA ASN A 859 24.04 -17.39 -20.10
C ASN A 859 24.64 -18.74 -20.49
N GLN A 860 25.43 -18.76 -21.58
CA GLN A 860 26.10 -19.93 -22.13
C GLN A 860 25.15 -21.11 -22.49
N THR A 861 23.92 -20.79 -22.90
CA THR A 861 22.89 -21.78 -23.31
C THR A 861 22.67 -21.74 -24.82
N SER A 862 23.09 -22.80 -25.54
CA SER A 862 22.87 -22.89 -27.00
C SER A 862 21.40 -22.84 -27.38
N GLN A 863 20.55 -23.45 -26.56
CA GLN A 863 19.10 -23.46 -26.79
C GLN A 863 18.52 -22.04 -26.81
N ASP A 864 18.89 -21.18 -25.85
CA ASP A 864 18.38 -19.81 -25.79
C ASP A 864 18.97 -18.97 -26.92
N LEU A 865 20.27 -19.12 -27.24
CA LEU A 865 20.89 -18.44 -28.36
C LEU A 865 20.19 -18.77 -29.68
N ILE A 866 19.97 -20.06 -29.95
CA ILE A 866 19.31 -20.50 -31.18
C ILE A 866 17.85 -20.06 -31.24
N ASN A 867 17.12 -20.12 -30.13
CA ASN A 867 15.76 -19.57 -30.05
C ASN A 867 15.73 -18.07 -30.34
N PHE A 868 16.70 -17.32 -29.80
CA PHE A 868 16.85 -15.90 -30.11
C PHE A 868 17.08 -15.68 -31.61
N LEU A 869 17.94 -16.46 -32.28
CA LEU A 869 18.13 -16.39 -33.73
C LEU A 869 16.82 -16.64 -34.51
N PHE A 870 16.02 -17.61 -34.09
CA PHE A 870 14.69 -17.83 -34.66
C PHE A 870 13.76 -16.64 -34.43
N SER A 871 13.84 -15.95 -33.28
CA SER A 871 12.97 -14.82 -32.97
C SER A 871 13.29 -13.54 -33.77
N LEU A 872 14.52 -13.39 -34.27
CA LEU A 872 14.99 -12.16 -34.94
C LEU A 872 14.13 -11.78 -36.15
N HIS A 873 13.69 -12.75 -36.96
CA HIS A 873 12.87 -12.45 -38.14
C HIS A 873 11.51 -11.83 -37.79
N ASP A 874 11.03 -12.06 -36.56
CA ASP A 874 9.77 -11.53 -36.07
C ASP A 874 9.90 -10.20 -35.32
N ASN A 875 11.13 -9.81 -34.96
CA ASN A 875 11.42 -8.56 -34.26
C ASN A 875 11.05 -7.35 -35.14
N LYS A 876 10.35 -6.39 -34.52
CA LYS A 876 9.87 -5.17 -35.18
C LYS A 876 11.00 -4.34 -35.81
N ASN A 877 12.10 -4.12 -35.09
CA ASN A 877 13.24 -3.33 -35.59
C ASN A 877 13.86 -3.98 -36.85
N ILE A 878 13.84 -5.30 -36.92
CA ILE A 878 14.36 -6.09 -38.04
C ILE A 878 13.40 -6.05 -39.23
N LYS A 879 12.09 -6.22 -38.97
CA LYS A 879 11.02 -6.09 -39.97
C LYS A 879 11.01 -4.69 -40.61
N ASP A 880 11.13 -3.64 -39.80
CA ASP A 880 11.14 -2.25 -40.26
C ASP A 880 12.35 -1.96 -41.16
N LYS A 881 13.51 -2.57 -40.89
CA LYS A 881 14.72 -2.49 -41.71
C LYS A 881 14.76 -3.48 -42.88
N GLN A 882 13.76 -4.37 -43.01
CA GLN A 882 13.64 -5.38 -44.07
C GLN A 882 14.87 -6.30 -44.21
N LEU A 883 15.53 -6.66 -43.10
CA LEU A 883 16.76 -7.46 -43.10
C LEU A 883 16.47 -8.97 -43.24
N LYS A 884 16.32 -9.43 -44.49
CA LYS A 884 16.02 -10.85 -44.79
C LYS A 884 17.12 -11.84 -44.37
N ASN A 885 18.37 -11.38 -44.32
CA ASN A 885 19.52 -12.19 -43.89
C ASN A 885 19.55 -12.53 -42.39
N LEU A 886 18.58 -12.03 -41.61
CA LEU A 886 18.35 -12.42 -40.22
C LEU A 886 17.22 -13.44 -40.07
N ASN A 887 16.71 -14.01 -41.17
CA ASN A 887 15.78 -15.13 -41.12
C ASN A 887 16.51 -16.46 -40.96
N PHE A 888 16.64 -16.92 -39.72
CA PHE A 888 17.37 -18.16 -39.42
C PHE A 888 16.74 -19.42 -40.05
N SER A 889 15.41 -19.47 -40.21
CA SER A 889 14.76 -20.59 -40.89
C SER A 889 15.11 -20.65 -42.38
N GLU A 890 15.17 -19.50 -43.06
CA GLU A 890 15.59 -19.42 -44.46
C GLU A 890 17.07 -19.79 -44.65
N GLU A 891 17.92 -19.37 -43.72
CA GLU A 891 19.34 -19.72 -43.69
C GLU A 891 19.54 -21.24 -43.57
N LEU A 892 18.87 -21.88 -42.62
CA LEU A 892 18.89 -23.35 -42.47
C LEU A 892 18.31 -24.05 -43.70
N ALA A 893 17.23 -23.52 -44.29
CA ALA A 893 16.62 -24.08 -45.49
C ALA A 893 17.49 -23.91 -46.75
N GLY A 894 18.47 -23.02 -46.72
CA GLY A 894 19.49 -22.84 -47.75
C GLY A 894 20.77 -23.64 -47.50
N ASP A 895 20.90 -24.26 -46.33
CA ASP A 895 22.11 -24.95 -45.91
C ASP A 895 22.08 -26.45 -46.25
N SER A 896 22.55 -26.77 -47.46
CA SER A 896 22.54 -28.15 -47.97
C SER A 896 23.34 -29.14 -47.11
N ASP A 897 24.28 -28.66 -46.29
CA ASP A 897 25.05 -29.52 -45.38
C ASP A 897 24.27 -29.87 -44.12
N PHE A 898 23.58 -28.90 -43.50
CA PHE A 898 22.88 -29.11 -42.22
C PHE A 898 21.52 -29.81 -42.35
N LYS A 899 20.89 -29.80 -43.53
CA LYS A 899 19.57 -30.43 -43.74
C LYS A 899 19.51 -31.92 -43.37
N ILE A 900 20.62 -32.65 -43.45
CA ILE A 900 20.67 -34.07 -43.09
C ILE A 900 20.30 -34.31 -41.61
N ILE A 901 20.61 -33.35 -40.74
CA ILE A 901 20.32 -33.41 -39.31
C ILE A 901 18.80 -33.45 -39.08
N PHE A 902 18.06 -32.57 -39.75
CA PHE A 902 16.60 -32.54 -39.68
C PHE A 902 15.96 -33.79 -40.31
N LEU A 903 16.49 -34.27 -41.44
CA LEU A 903 15.99 -35.52 -42.04
C LEU A 903 16.18 -36.71 -41.12
N LEU A 904 17.36 -36.83 -40.50
CA LEU A 904 17.65 -37.90 -39.55
C LEU A 904 16.72 -37.84 -38.35
N PHE A 905 16.51 -36.64 -37.80
CA PHE A 905 15.59 -36.38 -36.69
C PHE A 905 14.15 -36.82 -37.00
N TYR A 906 13.54 -36.31 -38.08
CA TYR A 906 12.16 -36.67 -38.43
C TYR A 906 12.03 -38.14 -38.85
N SER A 907 13.03 -38.70 -39.55
CA SER A 907 13.01 -40.11 -39.95
C SER A 907 13.05 -41.03 -38.73
N ALA A 908 13.83 -40.68 -37.70
CA ALA A 908 13.90 -41.46 -36.46
C ALA A 908 12.57 -41.47 -35.71
N ILE A 909 11.90 -40.31 -35.61
CA ILE A 909 10.57 -40.18 -34.98
C ILE A 909 9.56 -41.06 -35.73
N ILE A 910 9.50 -40.94 -37.05
CA ILE A 910 8.54 -41.69 -37.87
C ILE A 910 8.83 -43.19 -37.87
N TYR A 911 10.10 -43.59 -37.87
CA TYR A 911 10.52 -44.99 -37.72
C TYR A 911 10.02 -45.56 -36.39
N HIS A 912 10.27 -44.86 -35.28
CA HIS A 912 9.83 -45.30 -33.96
C HIS A 912 8.31 -45.40 -33.84
N ILE A 913 7.56 -44.44 -34.41
CA ILE A 913 6.10 -44.48 -34.48
C ILE A 913 5.61 -45.66 -35.31
N ALA A 914 6.24 -45.92 -36.47
CA ALA A 914 5.88 -47.05 -37.33
C ALA A 914 6.10 -48.39 -36.60
N GLU A 915 7.20 -48.53 -35.86
CA GLU A 915 7.45 -49.72 -35.03
C GLU A 915 6.41 -49.89 -33.93
N LEU A 916 6.09 -48.81 -33.20
CA LEU A 916 5.09 -48.82 -32.14
C LEU A 916 3.71 -49.22 -32.68
N MET A 917 3.28 -48.60 -33.79
CA MET A 917 1.99 -48.89 -34.41
C MET A 917 1.90 -50.33 -34.92
N ASN A 918 2.94 -50.82 -35.60
CA ASN A 918 2.98 -52.18 -36.14
C ASN A 918 2.94 -53.22 -35.01
N THR A 919 3.72 -53.00 -33.96
CA THR A 919 3.75 -53.89 -32.77
C THR A 919 2.39 -53.95 -32.07
N LYS A 920 1.64 -52.85 -32.08
CA LYS A 920 0.29 -52.77 -31.51
C LYS A 920 -0.83 -53.19 -32.45
N GLY A 921 -0.51 -53.59 -33.69
CA GLY A 921 -1.48 -54.06 -34.67
C GLY A 921 -2.36 -52.96 -35.26
N PHE A 922 -1.90 -51.71 -35.29
CA PHE A 922 -2.58 -50.63 -36.00
C PHE A 922 -2.18 -50.62 -37.48
N ASP A 923 -3.13 -50.27 -38.36
CA ASP A 923 -2.83 -49.98 -39.77
C ASP A 923 -1.93 -48.73 -39.91
N ALA A 924 -1.16 -48.67 -41.00
CA ALA A 924 -0.46 -47.46 -41.40
C ALA A 924 -1.43 -46.25 -41.47
N PRO A 925 -1.05 -45.09 -40.88
CA PRO A 925 -1.98 -43.99 -40.65
C PRO A 925 -2.39 -43.31 -41.96
N ARG A 926 -3.62 -42.78 -41.98
CA ARG A 926 -4.09 -41.93 -43.08
C ARG A 926 -3.56 -40.51 -42.96
N ASN A 927 -3.47 -39.98 -41.74
CA ASN A 927 -3.05 -38.62 -41.48
C ASN A 927 -1.95 -38.61 -40.41
N ILE A 928 -0.95 -37.76 -40.61
CA ILE A 928 0.01 -37.36 -39.57
C ILE A 928 -0.13 -35.85 -39.42
N VAL A 929 -0.51 -35.41 -38.23
CA VAL A 929 -0.66 -33.98 -37.90
C VAL A 929 0.45 -33.56 -36.94
N PHE A 930 1.09 -32.43 -37.24
CA PHE A 930 2.19 -31.88 -36.45
C PHE A 930 1.77 -30.62 -35.71
N SER A 931 2.16 -30.52 -34.44
CA SER A 931 2.02 -29.34 -33.59
C SER A 931 3.31 -29.07 -32.79
N GLY A 932 3.30 -28.03 -31.96
CA GLY A 932 4.44 -27.67 -31.11
C GLY A 932 5.51 -26.88 -31.86
N THR A 933 6.28 -26.05 -31.14
CA THR A 933 7.24 -25.12 -31.77
C THR A 933 8.33 -25.83 -32.58
N GLY A 934 8.78 -27.01 -32.16
CA GLY A 934 9.82 -27.78 -32.85
C GLY A 934 9.40 -28.24 -34.25
N SER A 935 8.10 -28.46 -34.48
CA SER A 935 7.57 -28.85 -35.79
C SER A 935 7.74 -27.77 -36.87
N LYS A 936 7.98 -26.50 -36.49
CA LYS A 936 8.32 -25.44 -37.45
C LYS A 936 9.53 -25.80 -38.32
N THR A 937 10.43 -26.65 -37.83
CA THR A 937 11.60 -27.11 -38.59
C THR A 937 11.25 -28.00 -39.78
N LEU A 938 10.01 -28.52 -39.91
CA LEU A 938 9.55 -29.22 -41.12
C LEU A 938 9.71 -28.35 -42.38
N GLN A 939 9.49 -27.04 -42.25
CA GLN A 939 9.58 -26.09 -43.37
C GLN A 939 11.02 -25.89 -43.88
N ILE A 940 12.03 -26.30 -43.09
CA ILE A 940 13.44 -26.29 -43.49
C ILE A 940 13.69 -27.39 -44.53
N LEU A 941 13.00 -28.53 -44.39
CA LEU A 941 13.16 -29.71 -45.24
C LEU A 941 12.33 -29.65 -46.51
N ASP A 942 11.07 -29.21 -46.40
CA ASP A 942 10.14 -29.14 -47.53
C ASP A 942 9.49 -27.77 -47.59
N ARG A 943 9.83 -27.02 -48.64
CA ARG A 943 9.30 -25.66 -48.86
C ARG A 943 7.88 -25.68 -49.44
N ASP A 944 7.39 -26.81 -49.95
CA ASP A 944 5.97 -26.95 -50.31
C ASP A 944 5.15 -27.22 -49.04
N THR A 945 4.79 -26.13 -48.37
CA THR A 945 3.98 -26.15 -47.14
C THR A 945 2.54 -26.62 -47.36
N LYS A 946 2.07 -26.81 -48.60
CA LYS A 946 0.70 -27.27 -48.87
C LYS A 946 0.56 -28.77 -48.87
N ASN A 947 1.53 -29.50 -49.45
CA ASN A 947 1.41 -30.95 -49.63
C ASN A 947 2.55 -31.75 -49.01
N HIS A 948 3.67 -31.11 -48.66
CA HIS A 948 4.87 -31.76 -48.13
C HIS A 948 5.26 -33.01 -48.92
N GLU A 949 5.28 -32.93 -50.27
CA GLU A 949 5.32 -34.10 -51.15
C GLU A 949 6.59 -34.96 -50.91
N SER A 950 7.74 -34.34 -50.69
CA SER A 950 8.99 -35.06 -50.46
C SER A 950 8.97 -35.77 -49.10
N LEU A 951 8.50 -35.08 -48.05
CA LEU A 951 8.36 -35.67 -46.71
C LEU A 951 7.32 -36.79 -46.68
N LYS A 952 6.20 -36.63 -47.41
CA LYS A 952 5.18 -37.65 -47.56
C LYS A 952 5.77 -38.93 -48.12
N LYS A 953 6.52 -38.85 -49.22
CA LYS A 953 7.18 -40.02 -49.84
C LYS A 953 8.17 -40.68 -48.88
N LEU A 954 8.92 -39.89 -48.11
CA LEU A 954 9.83 -40.40 -47.09
C LEU A 954 9.09 -41.17 -46.00
N PHE A 955 8.01 -40.59 -45.45
CA PHE A 955 7.25 -41.22 -44.36
C PHE A 955 6.53 -42.47 -44.85
N GLU A 956 5.92 -42.43 -46.04
CA GLU A 956 5.32 -43.62 -46.68
C GLU A 956 6.36 -44.73 -46.87
N ALA A 957 7.59 -44.39 -47.32
CA ALA A 957 8.66 -45.37 -47.48
C ALA A 957 9.14 -45.98 -46.14
N ILE A 958 9.17 -45.19 -45.06
CA ILE A 958 9.50 -45.69 -43.71
C ILE A 958 8.43 -46.67 -43.24
N PHE A 959 7.14 -46.29 -43.30
CA PHE A 959 6.04 -47.17 -42.92
C PHE A 959 6.03 -48.46 -43.76
N ASN A 960 6.12 -48.34 -45.09
CA ASN A 960 6.20 -49.48 -45.99
C ASN A 960 7.36 -50.44 -45.65
N ASN A 961 8.53 -49.91 -45.26
CA ASN A 961 9.64 -50.76 -44.87
C ASN A 961 9.42 -51.48 -43.53
N VAL A 962 8.86 -50.79 -42.53
CA VAL A 962 8.59 -51.36 -41.20
C VAL A 962 7.46 -52.39 -41.23
N TYR A 963 6.47 -52.19 -42.11
CA TYR A 963 5.32 -53.08 -42.28
C TYR A 963 5.57 -54.20 -43.29
N GLU A 964 6.66 -54.10 -44.07
CA GLU A 964 6.96 -54.98 -45.21
C GLU A 964 5.84 -54.96 -46.28
N GLU A 965 5.22 -53.79 -46.48
CA GLU A 965 4.11 -53.52 -47.42
C GLU A 965 4.45 -52.37 -48.38
N THR A 966 3.59 -52.08 -49.37
CA THR A 966 3.81 -51.00 -50.36
C THR A 966 2.72 -49.92 -50.40
N ASP A 967 1.70 -50.01 -49.56
CA ASP A 967 0.41 -49.34 -49.79
C ASP A 967 0.10 -48.19 -48.80
N ALA A 968 1.08 -47.77 -47.99
CA ALA A 968 0.91 -46.60 -47.11
C ALA A 968 0.53 -45.35 -47.93
N LYS A 969 -0.56 -44.67 -47.52
CA LYS A 969 -1.06 -43.44 -48.14
C LYS A 969 -1.28 -42.40 -47.06
N ILE A 970 -0.29 -41.55 -46.86
CA ILE A 970 -0.21 -40.61 -45.74
C ILE A 970 -0.52 -39.19 -46.23
N THR A 971 -1.28 -38.45 -45.43
CA THR A 971 -1.43 -36.99 -45.58
C THR A 971 -0.75 -36.32 -44.38
N ILE A 972 0.16 -35.38 -44.65
CA ILE A 972 0.83 -34.60 -43.63
C ILE A 972 0.09 -33.28 -43.48
N LYS A 973 -0.20 -32.88 -42.24
CA LYS A 973 -0.73 -31.54 -41.94
C LYS A 973 0.09 -30.86 -40.85
N ALA A 974 0.41 -29.60 -41.08
CA ALA A 974 1.05 -28.74 -40.11
C ALA A 974 0.46 -27.33 -40.23
N THR A 975 0.38 -26.59 -39.12
CA THR A 975 -0.05 -25.18 -39.14
C THR A 975 1.14 -24.24 -39.10
N ASN A 976 0.98 -23.01 -39.57
CA ASN A 976 2.01 -21.97 -39.46
C ASN A 976 2.33 -21.59 -37.99
N ASN A 977 1.34 -21.70 -37.09
CA ASN A 977 1.47 -21.39 -35.66
C ASN A 977 1.22 -22.63 -34.78
N PRO A 978 2.11 -23.64 -34.84
CA PRO A 978 1.86 -24.94 -34.23
C PRO A 978 1.81 -24.92 -32.70
N LYS A 979 2.32 -23.87 -32.05
CA LYS A 979 2.28 -23.70 -30.59
C LYS A 979 0.89 -23.33 -30.07
N GLU A 980 0.06 -22.70 -30.89
CA GLU A 980 -1.31 -22.31 -30.50
C GLU A 980 -2.27 -23.52 -30.52
N VAL A 981 -1.94 -24.54 -31.32
CA VAL A 981 -2.81 -25.68 -31.63
C VAL A 981 -3.22 -26.46 -30.37
N THR A 982 -2.30 -26.66 -29.42
CA THR A 982 -2.58 -27.33 -28.15
C THR A 982 -3.62 -26.57 -27.33
N CYS A 983 -3.42 -25.26 -27.10
CA CYS A 983 -4.40 -24.42 -26.38
C CYS A 983 -5.74 -24.32 -27.11
N LYS A 984 -5.73 -24.10 -28.43
CA LYS A 984 -6.97 -24.01 -29.22
C LYS A 984 -7.73 -25.33 -29.20
N GLY A 985 -7.03 -26.45 -29.27
CA GLY A 985 -7.59 -27.79 -29.14
C GLY A 985 -8.26 -28.06 -27.80
N GLY A 986 -7.76 -27.41 -26.73
CA GLY A 986 -8.31 -27.49 -25.38
C GLY A 986 -9.80 -27.21 -25.30
N PHE A 987 -10.27 -26.20 -26.05
CA PHE A 987 -11.69 -25.80 -26.07
C PHE A 987 -12.62 -26.77 -26.83
N TYR A 988 -12.05 -27.71 -27.60
CA TYR A 988 -12.80 -28.67 -28.42
C TYR A 988 -12.83 -30.08 -27.83
N MET A 989 -12.21 -30.29 -26.67
CA MET A 989 -12.27 -31.56 -25.95
C MET A 989 -13.67 -31.71 -25.32
N GLY A 990 -14.36 -32.80 -25.65
CA GLY A 990 -15.71 -33.06 -25.15
C GLY A 990 -15.73 -33.46 -23.68
N ALA A 991 -16.83 -33.17 -22.98
CA ALA A 991 -17.01 -33.51 -21.55
C ALA A 991 -16.83 -35.00 -21.21
N ASN A 992 -16.99 -35.90 -22.20
CA ASN A 992 -16.78 -37.33 -22.03
C ASN A 992 -15.31 -37.72 -21.81
N LEU A 993 -14.35 -36.85 -22.17
CA LEU A 993 -12.92 -37.08 -21.96
C LEU A 993 -12.49 -36.80 -20.52
N ASN A 994 -13.26 -35.99 -19.78
CA ASN A 994 -12.95 -35.66 -18.39
C ASN A 994 -12.96 -36.89 -17.46
N ASN A 995 -13.65 -37.95 -17.86
CA ASN A 995 -13.73 -39.22 -17.12
C ASN A 995 -12.78 -40.29 -17.66
N LEU A 996 -12.04 -40.00 -18.74
CA LEU A 996 -11.16 -40.97 -19.38
C LEU A 996 -9.83 -40.99 -18.64
N ASN A 997 -9.46 -42.14 -18.09
CA ASN A 997 -8.18 -42.27 -17.39
C ASN A 997 -7.05 -42.30 -18.42
N HIS A 998 -6.51 -41.12 -18.76
CA HIS A 998 -5.47 -40.99 -19.77
C HIS A 998 -4.22 -41.83 -19.49
N THR A 999 -3.94 -42.15 -18.22
CA THR A 999 -2.80 -43.00 -17.86
C THR A 999 -2.93 -44.42 -18.40
N GLU A 1000 -4.14 -44.94 -18.58
CA GLU A 1000 -4.38 -46.27 -19.16
C GLU A 1000 -4.06 -46.32 -20.66
N LEU A 1001 -4.04 -45.18 -21.34
CA LEU A 1001 -3.67 -45.07 -22.75
C LEU A 1001 -2.16 -44.92 -22.96
N VAL A 1002 -1.37 -44.73 -21.89
CA VAL A 1002 0.08 -44.47 -22.02
C VAL A 1002 0.84 -45.75 -22.30
N GLU A 1003 1.46 -45.80 -23.48
CA GLU A 1003 2.29 -46.91 -23.91
C GLU A 1003 3.68 -46.44 -24.35
N VAL A 1004 4.70 -47.20 -23.93
CA VAL A 1004 6.10 -46.90 -24.19
C VAL A 1004 6.71 -48.07 -24.94
N ASN A 1005 7.19 -47.82 -26.16
CA ASN A 1005 8.12 -48.72 -26.84
C ASN A 1005 9.50 -48.51 -26.21
N VAL A 1006 10.03 -49.53 -25.54
CA VAL A 1006 11.28 -49.43 -24.75
C VAL A 1006 12.55 -49.42 -25.62
N GLY A 1007 12.40 -49.42 -26.95
CA GLY A 1007 13.45 -49.08 -27.92
C GLY A 1007 14.41 -50.22 -28.31
N SER A 1008 14.36 -51.36 -27.63
CA SER A 1008 15.18 -52.52 -27.98
C SER A 1008 14.74 -53.15 -29.30
N ARG A 1009 15.65 -53.85 -29.98
CA ARG A 1009 15.36 -54.55 -31.25
C ARG A 1009 14.24 -55.59 -31.15
N ASN A 1010 13.93 -56.05 -29.93
CA ASN A 1010 12.83 -56.99 -29.66
C ASN A 1010 11.45 -56.33 -29.71
N LYS A 1011 11.38 -55.00 -29.92
CA LYS A 1011 10.12 -54.23 -30.09
C LYS A 1011 9.15 -54.42 -28.94
N ILE A 1012 9.65 -54.34 -27.71
CA ILE A 1012 8.83 -54.49 -26.51
C ILE A 1012 8.04 -53.18 -26.31
N VAL A 1013 6.73 -53.30 -26.08
CA VAL A 1013 5.85 -52.17 -25.73
C VAL A 1013 5.18 -52.48 -24.41
N GLN A 1014 5.27 -51.55 -23.45
CA GLN A 1014 4.69 -51.71 -22.11
C GLN A 1014 3.74 -50.56 -21.75
N ASN A 1015 2.71 -50.88 -20.97
CA ASN A 1015 1.75 -49.91 -20.46
C ASN A 1015 2.15 -49.52 -19.02
N LEU A 1016 2.31 -48.22 -18.76
CA LEU A 1016 2.81 -47.74 -17.46
C LEU A 1016 1.78 -47.88 -16.33
N SER A 1017 0.50 -48.06 -16.65
CA SER A 1017 -0.58 -48.25 -15.67
C SER A 1017 -0.86 -49.72 -15.37
N ASN A 1018 -0.37 -50.65 -16.20
CA ASN A 1018 -0.58 -52.07 -16.06
C ASN A 1018 0.75 -52.83 -16.00
N ILE A 1019 1.51 -52.58 -14.92
CA ILE A 1019 2.83 -53.19 -14.68
C ILE A 1019 2.66 -54.67 -14.36
N SER A 1020 3.40 -55.52 -15.06
CA SER A 1020 3.43 -56.98 -14.91
C SER A 1020 4.84 -57.46 -14.55
N GLU A 1021 5.01 -58.76 -14.28
CA GLU A 1021 6.35 -59.35 -14.03
C GLU A 1021 7.29 -59.21 -15.24
N ASP A 1022 6.73 -59.11 -16.46
CA ASP A 1022 7.49 -58.97 -17.71
C ASP A 1022 7.81 -57.51 -18.07
N THR A 1023 7.38 -56.54 -17.26
CA THR A 1023 7.65 -55.11 -17.48
C THR A 1023 9.13 -54.80 -17.26
N ILE A 1024 9.77 -54.18 -18.25
CA ILE A 1024 11.18 -53.79 -18.18
C ILE A 1024 11.35 -52.63 -17.20
N LYS A 1025 12.28 -52.78 -16.27
CA LYS A 1025 12.67 -51.78 -15.27
C LYS A 1025 14.10 -51.31 -15.46
N TYR A 1026 14.49 -50.24 -14.75
CA TYR A 1026 15.86 -49.72 -14.80
C TYR A 1026 16.92 -50.75 -14.39
N LYS A 1027 16.63 -51.63 -13.42
CA LYS A 1027 17.52 -52.72 -13.02
C LYS A 1027 17.76 -53.78 -14.11
N ASP A 1028 16.86 -53.88 -15.09
CA ASP A 1028 16.91 -54.88 -16.16
C ASP A 1028 17.77 -54.41 -17.35
N LEU A 1029 18.28 -53.17 -17.31
CA LEU A 1029 19.13 -52.55 -18.33
C LEU A 1029 20.58 -53.10 -18.29
N THR A 1030 20.69 -54.40 -18.53
CA THR A 1030 21.96 -55.12 -18.65
C THR A 1030 22.68 -54.77 -19.96
N LYS A 1031 23.99 -55.00 -20.03
CA LYS A 1031 24.78 -54.75 -21.25
C LYS A 1031 24.18 -55.38 -22.52
N PRO A 1032 23.71 -56.65 -22.53
CA PRO A 1032 23.04 -57.23 -23.69
C PRO A 1032 21.75 -56.50 -24.11
N TYR A 1033 21.02 -55.94 -23.13
CA TYR A 1033 19.83 -55.15 -23.40
C TYR A 1033 20.21 -53.84 -24.11
N LEU A 1034 21.21 -53.12 -23.60
CA LEU A 1034 21.71 -51.89 -24.22
C LEU A 1034 22.27 -52.15 -25.62
N GLU A 1035 22.98 -53.26 -25.83
CA GLU A 1035 23.45 -53.68 -27.16
C GLU A 1035 22.27 -53.94 -28.13
N SER A 1036 21.14 -54.46 -27.63
CA SER A 1036 19.90 -54.62 -28.41
C SER A 1036 19.30 -53.28 -28.83
N VAL A 1037 19.37 -52.24 -27.98
CA VAL A 1037 18.95 -50.87 -28.32
C VAL A 1037 19.85 -50.29 -29.41
N VAL A 1038 21.17 -50.37 -29.24
CA VAL A 1038 22.15 -49.92 -30.24
C VAL A 1038 21.92 -50.61 -31.58
N GLN A 1039 21.61 -51.90 -31.58
CA GLN A 1039 21.33 -52.62 -32.82
C GLN A 1039 20.04 -52.12 -33.52
N ASN A 1040 19.02 -51.69 -32.77
CA ASN A 1040 17.82 -51.07 -33.36
C ASN A 1040 18.17 -49.72 -34.03
N VAL A 1041 19.01 -48.90 -33.38
CA VAL A 1041 19.51 -47.64 -33.96
C VAL A 1041 20.31 -47.91 -35.25
N GLU A 1042 21.15 -48.95 -35.27
CA GLU A 1042 21.86 -49.34 -36.49
C GLU A 1042 20.94 -49.82 -37.61
N ASP A 1043 19.88 -50.56 -37.27
CA ASP A 1043 18.87 -51.00 -38.25
C ASP A 1043 18.13 -49.79 -38.84
N PHE A 1044 17.80 -48.79 -38.02
CA PHE A 1044 17.32 -47.50 -38.49
C PHE A 1044 18.33 -46.81 -39.41
N TYR A 1045 19.62 -46.75 -39.07
CA TYR A 1045 20.64 -46.14 -39.94
C TYR A 1045 20.83 -46.88 -41.27
N LYS A 1046 20.67 -48.21 -41.30
CA LYS A 1046 20.66 -49.00 -42.56
C LYS A 1046 19.47 -48.59 -43.42
N LEU A 1047 18.28 -48.47 -42.83
CA LEU A 1047 17.09 -47.97 -43.52
C LEU A 1047 17.29 -46.55 -44.03
N PHE A 1048 17.75 -45.63 -43.20
CA PHE A 1048 17.98 -44.23 -43.56
C PHE A 1048 18.94 -44.11 -44.76
N ASN A 1049 20.03 -44.87 -44.76
CA ASN A 1049 20.97 -44.93 -45.89
C ASN A 1049 20.35 -45.51 -47.16
N LYS A 1050 19.54 -46.55 -47.03
CA LYS A 1050 18.80 -47.12 -48.17
C LYS A 1050 17.87 -46.06 -48.77
N LEU A 1051 17.08 -45.39 -47.94
CA LEU A 1051 16.16 -44.33 -48.37
C LEU A 1051 16.88 -43.12 -48.96
N MET A 1052 18.06 -42.78 -48.44
CA MET A 1052 18.91 -41.71 -48.97
C MET A 1052 19.27 -41.94 -50.45
N ILE A 1053 19.47 -43.21 -50.83
CA ILE A 1053 19.73 -43.63 -52.21
C ILE A 1053 18.42 -43.75 -53.00
N ASP A 1054 17.45 -44.52 -52.49
CA ASP A 1054 16.21 -44.86 -53.19
C ASP A 1054 15.35 -43.63 -53.52
N LEU A 1055 15.30 -42.66 -52.60
CA LEU A 1055 14.55 -41.41 -52.77
C LEU A 1055 15.43 -40.25 -53.27
N ASN A 1056 16.72 -40.47 -53.46
CA ASN A 1056 17.70 -39.48 -53.92
C ASN A 1056 17.63 -38.17 -53.11
N PHE A 1057 18.05 -38.22 -51.84
CA PHE A 1057 17.94 -37.08 -50.92
C PHE A 1057 18.62 -35.81 -51.42
N LYS A 1058 19.66 -35.95 -52.24
CA LYS A 1058 20.29 -34.80 -52.91
C LYS A 1058 19.30 -34.01 -53.76
N ASN A 1059 18.48 -34.69 -54.56
CA ASN A 1059 17.50 -34.01 -55.41
C ASN A 1059 16.20 -33.70 -54.66
N ALA A 1060 15.77 -34.57 -53.76
CA ALA A 1060 14.49 -34.43 -53.05
C ALA A 1060 14.53 -33.38 -51.93
N PHE A 1061 15.68 -33.23 -51.26
CA PHE A 1061 15.84 -32.38 -50.06
C PHE A 1061 17.06 -31.47 -50.12
N ASP A 1062 17.85 -31.49 -51.21
CA ASP A 1062 19.07 -30.68 -51.34
C ASP A 1062 20.12 -31.00 -50.26
N ILE A 1063 20.35 -32.30 -50.03
CA ILE A 1063 21.43 -32.78 -49.15
C ILE A 1063 22.75 -32.82 -49.91
N SER A 1064 23.80 -32.25 -49.30
CA SER A 1064 25.13 -32.28 -49.90
C SER A 1064 25.78 -33.67 -49.83
N ASN A 1065 26.67 -33.94 -50.78
CA ASN A 1065 27.50 -35.15 -50.74
C ASN A 1065 28.48 -35.14 -49.56
N LYS A 1066 28.85 -33.95 -49.05
CA LYS A 1066 29.78 -33.78 -47.92
C LYS A 1066 29.12 -34.28 -46.63
N SER A 1067 27.97 -33.71 -46.27
CA SER A 1067 27.21 -34.09 -45.08
C SER A 1067 26.85 -35.58 -45.06
N SER A 1068 26.49 -36.14 -46.22
CA SER A 1068 26.22 -37.57 -46.37
C SER A 1068 27.46 -38.44 -46.09
N LYS A 1069 28.66 -38.00 -46.47
CA LYS A 1069 29.91 -38.72 -46.20
C LYS A 1069 30.27 -38.66 -44.72
N ILE A 1070 30.19 -37.47 -44.11
CA ILE A 1070 30.47 -37.25 -42.69
C ILE A 1070 29.54 -38.13 -41.83
N PHE A 1071 28.23 -38.10 -42.12
CA PHE A 1071 27.28 -38.97 -41.42
C PHE A 1071 27.67 -40.45 -41.52
N ASN A 1072 28.04 -40.91 -42.72
CA ASN A 1072 28.42 -42.31 -42.92
C ASN A 1072 29.72 -42.72 -42.22
N SER A 1073 30.64 -41.80 -41.97
CA SER A 1073 31.87 -42.11 -41.22
C SER A 1073 31.62 -42.20 -39.72
N ILE A 1074 30.77 -41.33 -39.14
CA ILE A 1074 30.64 -41.21 -37.67
C ILE A 1074 29.43 -41.93 -37.07
N LYS A 1075 28.43 -42.32 -37.88
CA LYS A 1075 27.12 -42.78 -37.38
C LYS A 1075 27.16 -43.98 -36.44
N SER A 1076 28.16 -44.85 -36.52
CA SER A 1076 28.27 -46.07 -35.71
C SER A 1076 29.24 -45.93 -34.53
N GLU A 1077 29.86 -44.78 -34.36
CA GLU A 1077 30.82 -44.53 -33.27
C GLU A 1077 30.07 -44.16 -31.97
N ASP A 1078 30.61 -44.56 -30.81
CA ASP A 1078 30.18 -44.15 -29.46
C ASP A 1078 28.68 -44.29 -29.08
N LEU A 1079 27.90 -45.06 -29.85
CA LEU A 1079 26.45 -45.22 -29.63
C LEU A 1079 26.12 -45.73 -28.22
N LEU A 1080 26.89 -46.69 -27.71
CA LEU A 1080 26.71 -47.24 -26.37
C LEU A 1080 27.05 -46.23 -25.27
N ASP A 1081 28.03 -45.36 -25.50
CA ASP A 1081 28.39 -44.32 -24.53
C ASP A 1081 27.29 -43.27 -24.42
N TYR A 1082 26.71 -42.84 -25.54
CA TYR A 1082 25.56 -41.95 -25.53
C TYR A 1082 24.30 -42.58 -24.92
N GLU A 1083 24.08 -43.89 -25.15
CA GLU A 1083 23.03 -44.65 -24.47
C GLU A 1083 23.19 -44.59 -22.94
N MET A 1084 24.39 -44.88 -22.45
CA MET A 1084 24.70 -44.87 -21.02
C MET A 1084 24.55 -43.47 -20.41
N GLN A 1085 24.99 -42.42 -21.11
CA GLN A 1085 24.83 -41.03 -20.68
C GLN A 1085 23.35 -40.63 -20.61
N GLY A 1086 22.54 -41.05 -21.59
CA GLY A 1086 21.10 -40.82 -21.58
C GLY A 1086 20.41 -41.48 -20.40
N ILE A 1087 20.74 -42.75 -20.10
CA ILE A 1087 20.21 -43.45 -18.93
C ILE A 1087 20.64 -42.75 -17.63
N GLU A 1088 21.91 -42.34 -17.52
CA GLU A 1088 22.41 -41.63 -16.35
C GLU A 1088 21.68 -40.31 -16.12
N SER A 1089 21.33 -39.59 -17.19
CA SER A 1089 20.54 -38.34 -17.10
C SER A 1089 19.12 -38.54 -16.53
N GLN A 1090 18.58 -39.76 -16.54
CA GLN A 1090 17.26 -40.07 -15.98
C GLN A 1090 17.30 -40.50 -14.50
N LYS A 1091 18.46 -40.98 -14.01
CA LYS A 1091 18.60 -41.55 -12.66
C LYS A 1091 18.35 -40.54 -11.53
N SER A 1092 18.29 -39.24 -11.82
CA SER A 1092 17.96 -38.22 -10.81
C SER A 1092 16.50 -38.31 -10.32
N ASP A 1093 15.60 -38.83 -11.16
CA ASP A 1093 14.15 -38.84 -10.91
C ASP A 1093 13.54 -40.26 -10.85
N THR A 1094 14.36 -41.30 -10.98
CA THR A 1094 13.93 -42.70 -11.00
C THR A 1094 14.77 -43.58 -10.07
N VAL A 1095 14.21 -44.72 -9.66
CA VAL A 1095 14.93 -45.78 -8.94
C VAL A 1095 14.97 -47.07 -9.75
N ASP A 1096 15.87 -47.98 -9.39
CA ASP A 1096 16.11 -49.24 -10.11
C ASP A 1096 14.84 -50.12 -10.31
N GLU A 1097 13.87 -50.01 -9.41
CA GLU A 1097 12.61 -50.75 -9.48
C GLU A 1097 11.51 -50.09 -10.33
N ASP A 1098 11.71 -48.85 -10.75
CA ASP A 1098 10.73 -48.15 -11.57
C ASP A 1098 10.66 -48.78 -12.97
N PRO A 1099 9.44 -48.91 -13.55
CA PRO A 1099 9.29 -49.33 -14.93
C PRO A 1099 9.94 -48.30 -15.85
N LEU A 1100 10.49 -48.77 -16.97
CA LEU A 1100 11.03 -47.89 -17.99
C LEU A 1100 9.89 -47.07 -18.62
N GLY A 1101 9.85 -45.78 -18.27
CA GLY A 1101 8.84 -44.81 -18.74
C GLY A 1101 9.25 -44.01 -19.98
N GLU A 1102 10.45 -44.24 -20.49
CA GLU A 1102 11.07 -43.51 -21.59
C GLU A 1102 11.69 -44.50 -22.58
N THR A 1103 11.66 -44.19 -23.88
CA THR A 1103 12.30 -45.03 -24.89
C THR A 1103 13.80 -44.80 -24.92
N LEU A 1104 14.57 -45.89 -24.92
CA LEU A 1104 16.02 -45.82 -25.03
C LEU A 1104 16.49 -45.51 -26.46
N PHE A 1105 15.64 -45.76 -27.47
CA PHE A 1105 16.00 -45.63 -28.88
C PHE A 1105 16.59 -44.27 -29.27
N PHE A 1106 16.18 -43.19 -28.60
CA PHE A 1106 16.61 -41.84 -28.96
C PHE A 1106 17.89 -41.37 -28.28
N PHE A 1107 18.36 -41.99 -27.19
CA PHE A 1107 19.56 -41.52 -26.49
C PHE A 1107 20.80 -41.51 -27.39
N PRO A 1108 21.12 -42.57 -28.17
CA PRO A 1108 22.27 -42.55 -29.06
C PRO A 1108 22.13 -41.49 -30.15
N LEU A 1109 20.90 -41.23 -30.60
CA LEU A 1109 20.59 -40.23 -31.63
C LEU A 1109 20.81 -38.80 -31.14
N ILE A 1110 20.51 -38.49 -29.87
CA ILE A 1110 20.76 -37.16 -29.29
C ILE A 1110 22.25 -36.80 -29.37
N GLY A 1111 23.12 -37.72 -28.95
CA GLY A 1111 24.57 -37.54 -29.04
C GLY A 1111 25.04 -37.40 -30.48
N LYS A 1112 24.60 -38.30 -31.37
CA LYS A 1112 25.00 -38.29 -32.79
C LYS A 1112 24.52 -37.07 -33.56
N LEU A 1113 23.35 -36.51 -33.27
CA LEU A 1113 22.89 -35.27 -33.91
C LEU A 1113 23.80 -34.08 -33.55
N ASN A 1114 24.18 -33.96 -32.29
CA ASN A 1114 25.08 -32.90 -31.82
C ASN A 1114 26.48 -33.03 -32.45
N GLU A 1115 27.03 -34.24 -32.43
CA GLU A 1115 28.34 -34.54 -33.02
C GLU A 1115 28.35 -34.31 -34.54
N LEU A 1116 27.31 -34.76 -35.25
CA LEU A 1116 27.16 -34.53 -36.68
C LEU A 1116 27.11 -33.04 -37.02
N ALA A 1117 26.38 -32.24 -36.25
CA ALA A 1117 26.34 -30.79 -36.45
C ALA A 1117 27.72 -30.15 -36.26
N ASN A 1118 28.47 -30.59 -35.24
CA ASN A 1118 29.80 -30.09 -34.95
C ASN A 1118 30.81 -30.43 -36.08
N GLU A 1119 30.87 -31.70 -36.49
CA GLU A 1119 31.76 -32.16 -37.57
C GLU A 1119 31.46 -31.44 -38.90
N ILE A 1120 30.18 -31.27 -39.25
CA ILE A 1120 29.79 -30.54 -40.46
C ILE A 1120 30.24 -29.06 -40.38
N SER A 1121 30.27 -28.46 -39.19
CA SER A 1121 30.64 -27.06 -39.00
C SER A 1121 32.16 -26.79 -39.04
N ASN A 1122 32.99 -27.80 -38.76
CA ASN A 1122 34.45 -27.66 -38.64
C ASN A 1122 35.20 -27.95 -39.95
N GLU A 1123 34.58 -28.63 -40.91
CA GLU A 1123 35.06 -28.78 -42.29
C GLU A 1123 34.55 -27.66 -43.20
#